data_AF-A0A1I3TCY5-F1
#
_entry.id   AF-A0A1I3TCY5-F1
#
_cell.length_a   1.000
_cell.length_b   1.000
_cell.length_c   1.000
_cell.angle_alpha   90.00
_cell.angle_beta   90.00
_cell.angle_gamma   90.00
#
_symmetry.space_group_name_H-M   'P 1'
#
loop_
_entity.id
_entity.type
_entity.pdbx_description
1 polymer ?
#
loop_
_entity_poly.entity_id
_entity_poly.type
_entity_poly.pdbx_seq_one_letter_code
_entity_poly.pdbx_strand_id
1 'polypeptide(L)'
;METAQQLQQILWSVEPAAHLVEPRVLRRVIRMDRNLQGLRLLIPHSFSYTIERDRLLTFVDLSELEIAPGSDLPRLLILLPRPEDDPRHPRDLAALAARYHRMLFHAAVHMELENRVARKGLDSAWAELRRDQLGDVEFAEIREVLLKDDYLFPSPTDADVYIEFAALYLELRYFAPHEVRLHFPALRDWEAIDKVLQQDLDHFALFERLRLSPALLSDDLEATQEMPAASGKSARTSRSRMSLSQFRGKQAKAERASATGNSVKAALTHLRSSRRAPAGHEDEALAAAQMELKHLAGRLQAVLQLTPEETEQWSEALRPLLQPAADGFWTNEARLLYDLQKVCLEQERGVYRLDLVDWVKTLGQRPIRRPLPLMQEALTLRHLRTIRRRVTVARIDAAERSRLSILLNNVLPQVETRSRDRLRTIILEVFDKVGLVPQNVPEQVARRKVVEELLDRVVDRSYFSMSDLRDTLSKNNLKLPDVTTLSDLAFGDCLLRADRRFEAVLDGVYRPGAIYQRWPQTLSSLVFGTRPGRFLAQHLFIPFGGAYLTIMFLEHVAAWFTGTPHAPPVGQTGDAHVAAAAHAGPSYWLIAGVLLLGTWISLLIHQPAFREWNVTLLSRLWRLVTMLVIDVPTIVLNSEYMQRILASRAFRVLRDYVLEPAVCILIMWFPAWLMGYQWSRRFLVELYLGTALFLTSPVGRYTSELTIDFLMRAWHELKINVFSALIGWIIDLFDSLLVNLERLVYTVDEFLRFRAGDNPVLQAVKLAGGVVWFFVAYVVVFVFTLLVEPQINPIKHFPVVTVSHKVILPTGPMLVRELTPYLGKTQANTLVWTTIWLIPGVFGFLVWELKENWRLYAANRRPRLGCESIGLHGETMLQLLRPGFHSGTLPKAFAALRRESRKVKDVDANWVLRKWAAIVHVEESVRHFVERELLHLLEEASVTSPCNWTVLNVRAATNRIDVDLSDRLRPDQAARLTWEHDDATLVGSVRPSGLLAELPPDVLDYVVVAMSGLFQRAGVEVLQGPVPLQIDPNFPWTTWVQIWTPSKAIAFLPDARTETATVAIADVSEGAELGEPTA
;
A
#
# COMPACT_ATOMS: atom_id res chain seq x y z
N MET A 1 30.79 -27.36 -13.22
CA MET A 1 31.53 -27.13 -14.47
C MET A 1 30.89 -27.83 -15.68
N GLU A 2 30.61 -29.13 -15.64
CA GLU A 2 30.06 -29.91 -16.77
C GLU A 2 28.72 -29.36 -17.34
N THR A 3 27.76 -28.99 -16.49
CA THR A 3 26.47 -28.41 -16.91
C THR A 3 26.61 -27.08 -17.67
N ALA A 4 27.62 -26.26 -17.33
CA ALA A 4 27.83 -24.96 -17.97
C ALA A 4 28.44 -25.12 -19.38
N GLN A 5 29.27 -26.14 -19.57
CA GLN A 5 29.83 -26.48 -20.89
C GLN A 5 28.76 -27.07 -21.82
N GLN A 6 27.88 -27.94 -21.29
CA GLN A 6 26.72 -28.45 -22.05
C GLN A 6 25.79 -27.32 -22.47
N LEU A 7 25.50 -26.36 -21.57
CA LEU A 7 24.70 -25.18 -21.88
C LEU A 7 25.34 -24.30 -22.95
N GLN A 8 26.66 -24.08 -22.89
CA GLN A 8 27.40 -23.33 -23.93
C GLN A 8 27.26 -23.98 -25.31
N GLN A 9 27.36 -25.31 -25.39
CA GLN A 9 27.22 -26.05 -26.65
C GLN A 9 25.80 -25.93 -27.23
N ILE A 10 24.77 -25.98 -26.37
CA ILE A 10 23.38 -25.79 -26.78
C ILE A 10 23.18 -24.39 -27.38
N LEU A 11 23.68 -23.35 -26.73
CA LEU A 11 23.54 -21.97 -27.20
C LEU A 11 24.30 -21.74 -28.53
N TRP A 12 25.51 -22.26 -28.66
CA TRP A 12 26.31 -22.18 -29.89
C TRP A 12 25.67 -22.90 -31.09
N SER A 13 24.88 -23.95 -30.85
CA SER A 13 24.19 -24.65 -31.94
C SER A 13 23.15 -23.76 -32.66
N VAL A 14 22.68 -22.71 -31.98
CA VAL A 14 21.67 -21.77 -32.47
C VAL A 14 22.28 -20.43 -32.87
N GLU A 15 23.16 -19.87 -32.03
CA GLU A 15 23.81 -18.58 -32.26
C GLU A 15 25.30 -18.65 -31.89
N PRO A 16 26.20 -18.79 -32.88
CA PRO A 16 27.64 -18.90 -32.66
C PRO A 16 28.26 -17.66 -31.97
N ALA A 17 27.59 -16.51 -32.02
CA ALA A 17 28.05 -15.28 -31.36
C ALA A 17 27.86 -15.27 -29.83
N ALA A 18 27.14 -16.24 -29.25
CA ALA A 18 26.80 -16.24 -27.82
C ALA A 18 27.86 -16.93 -26.93
N HIS A 19 28.39 -16.23 -25.93
CA HIS A 19 29.41 -16.74 -25.01
C HIS A 19 29.02 -16.58 -23.54
N LEU A 20 29.17 -17.66 -22.76
CA LEU A 20 29.04 -17.63 -21.31
C LEU A 20 30.32 -17.10 -20.67
N VAL A 21 30.21 -16.01 -19.91
CA VAL A 21 31.32 -15.36 -19.20
C VAL A 21 31.02 -15.26 -17.71
N GLU A 22 32.04 -15.23 -16.86
CA GLU A 22 31.80 -15.03 -15.42
C GLU A 22 31.09 -13.68 -15.16
N PRO A 23 30.08 -13.62 -14.27
CA PRO A 23 29.33 -12.39 -14.00
C PRO A 23 30.19 -11.17 -13.63
N ARG A 24 31.38 -11.40 -13.04
CA ARG A 24 32.37 -10.35 -12.76
C ARG A 24 33.03 -9.79 -14.02
N VAL A 25 33.35 -10.63 -15.00
CA VAL A 25 33.98 -10.24 -16.27
C VAL A 25 32.98 -9.42 -17.09
N LEU A 26 31.74 -9.88 -17.16
CA LEU A 26 30.65 -9.16 -17.83
C LEU A 26 30.47 -7.74 -17.28
N ARG A 27 30.41 -7.61 -15.94
CA ARG A 27 30.33 -6.31 -15.26
C ARG A 27 31.53 -5.39 -15.59
N ARG A 28 32.75 -5.94 -15.62
CA ARG A 28 33.95 -5.18 -15.97
C ARG A 28 33.90 -4.68 -17.41
N VAL A 29 33.49 -5.53 -18.37
CA VAL A 29 33.33 -5.17 -19.79
C VAL A 29 32.34 -4.03 -19.93
N ILE A 30 31.15 -4.14 -19.34
CA ILE A 30 30.12 -3.09 -19.41
C ILE A 30 30.65 -1.76 -18.86
N ARG A 31 31.34 -1.79 -17.70
CA ARG A 31 31.90 -0.59 -17.07
C ARG A 31 32.94 0.11 -17.95
N MET A 32 33.82 -0.66 -18.58
CA MET A 32 34.89 -0.12 -19.43
C MET A 32 34.36 0.35 -20.78
N ASP A 33 33.48 -0.42 -21.41
CA ASP A 33 32.96 -0.14 -22.75
C ASP A 33 32.04 1.09 -22.78
N ARG A 34 31.18 1.25 -21.76
CA ARG A 34 30.29 2.42 -21.61
C ARG A 34 30.97 3.60 -20.90
N ASN A 35 32.28 3.52 -20.66
CA ASN A 35 33.09 4.54 -19.98
C ASN A 35 32.41 5.12 -18.72
N LEU A 36 31.81 4.25 -17.90
CA LEU A 36 31.06 4.66 -16.72
C LEU A 36 32.04 5.23 -15.68
N GLN A 37 32.18 6.56 -15.65
CA GLN A 37 33.06 7.26 -14.72
C GLN A 37 32.46 7.30 -13.30
N GLY A 38 33.25 6.91 -12.30
CA GLY A 38 32.94 7.04 -10.87
C GLY A 38 32.71 5.72 -10.12
N LEU A 39 32.66 5.80 -8.79
CA LEU A 39 32.24 4.76 -7.85
C LEU A 39 30.71 4.50 -7.94
N ARG A 40 30.19 4.21 -9.14
CA ARG A 40 28.75 3.96 -9.33
C ARG A 40 28.43 2.49 -9.03
N LEU A 41 27.40 2.29 -8.21
CA LEU A 41 27.18 1.05 -7.45
C LEU A 41 26.31 -0.02 -8.16
N LEU A 42 25.74 0.26 -9.33
CA LEU A 42 25.06 -0.74 -10.15
C LEU A 42 25.53 -0.62 -11.60
N ILE A 43 25.70 -1.78 -12.23
CA ILE A 43 25.85 -1.91 -13.67
C ILE A 43 24.50 -2.46 -14.17
N PRO A 44 23.64 -1.59 -14.74
CA PRO A 44 22.42 -2.03 -15.39
C PRO A 44 22.71 -3.07 -16.46
N HIS A 45 21.73 -3.91 -16.75
CA HIS A 45 21.82 -4.88 -17.85
C HIS A 45 22.88 -5.99 -17.66
N SER A 46 23.19 -6.40 -16.42
CA SER A 46 24.17 -7.47 -16.15
C SER A 46 23.75 -8.90 -16.57
N PHE A 47 22.58 -9.05 -17.20
CA PHE A 47 22.03 -10.33 -17.64
C PHE A 47 22.41 -10.68 -19.09
N SER A 48 22.74 -9.70 -19.93
CA SER A 48 23.30 -9.92 -21.26
C SER A 48 23.99 -8.65 -21.78
N TYR A 49 25.00 -8.77 -22.64
CA TYR A 49 25.64 -7.58 -23.24
C TYR A 49 26.14 -7.86 -24.65
N THR A 50 25.90 -6.93 -25.56
CA THR A 50 26.36 -6.96 -26.95
C THR A 50 27.61 -6.09 -27.10
N ILE A 51 28.66 -6.61 -27.74
CA ILE A 51 29.90 -5.85 -27.95
C ILE A 51 30.63 -6.25 -29.23
N GLU A 52 31.30 -5.28 -29.87
CA GLU A 52 32.22 -5.58 -30.98
C GLU A 52 33.48 -6.29 -30.47
N ARG A 53 33.92 -7.32 -31.20
CA ARG A 53 35.07 -8.16 -30.87
C ARG A 53 36.33 -7.36 -30.53
N ASP A 54 36.68 -6.39 -31.39
CA ASP A 54 37.93 -5.64 -31.23
C ASP A 54 37.88 -4.72 -29.99
N ARG A 55 36.69 -4.24 -29.60
CA ARG A 55 36.47 -3.50 -28.35
C ARG A 55 36.57 -4.42 -27.13
N LEU A 56 35.96 -5.61 -27.17
CA LEU A 56 36.04 -6.60 -26.10
C LEU A 56 37.48 -6.99 -25.75
N LEU A 57 38.29 -7.25 -26.78
CA LEU A 57 39.71 -7.64 -26.63
C LEU A 57 40.60 -6.51 -26.08
N THR A 58 40.08 -5.29 -25.98
CA THR A 58 40.78 -4.17 -25.28
C THR A 58 40.61 -4.26 -23.75
N PHE A 59 39.60 -4.98 -23.26
CA PHE A 59 39.21 -5.00 -21.84
C PHE A 59 39.43 -6.35 -21.13
N VAL A 60 39.51 -7.44 -21.88
CA VAL A 60 39.54 -8.81 -21.36
C VAL A 60 40.52 -9.64 -22.17
N ASP A 61 41.37 -10.42 -21.49
CA ASP A 61 42.26 -11.36 -22.15
C ASP A 61 41.50 -12.63 -22.59
N LEU A 62 41.92 -13.26 -23.68
CA LEU A 62 41.27 -14.49 -24.21
C LEU A 62 41.20 -15.63 -23.19
N SER A 63 42.14 -15.69 -22.24
CA SER A 63 42.17 -16.67 -21.14
C SER A 63 41.05 -16.48 -20.12
N GLU A 64 40.59 -15.25 -19.92
CA GLU A 64 39.48 -14.93 -19.01
C GLU A 64 38.10 -15.21 -19.66
N LEU A 65 38.04 -15.36 -20.98
CA LEU A 65 36.84 -15.76 -21.72
C LEU A 65 36.70 -17.29 -21.87
N GLU A 66 37.67 -18.08 -21.35
CA GLU A 66 37.74 -19.54 -21.51
C GLU A 66 37.68 -20.01 -22.99
N ILE A 67 38.08 -19.15 -23.95
CA ILE A 67 38.09 -19.46 -25.39
C ILE A 67 39.46 -20.01 -25.79
N ALA A 68 39.48 -21.10 -26.57
CA ALA A 68 40.73 -21.68 -27.06
C ALA A 68 41.49 -20.68 -27.98
N PRO A 69 42.81 -20.52 -27.83
CA PRO A 69 43.59 -19.62 -28.67
C PRO A 69 43.53 -20.07 -30.14
N GLY A 70 43.08 -19.18 -31.04
CA GLY A 70 42.94 -19.44 -32.48
C GLY A 70 41.51 -19.62 -33.02
N SER A 71 40.49 -19.45 -32.17
CA SER A 71 39.07 -19.49 -32.57
C SER A 71 38.67 -18.25 -33.39
N ASP A 72 37.99 -18.42 -34.53
CA ASP A 72 37.49 -17.29 -35.33
C ASP A 72 36.21 -16.70 -34.70
N LEU A 73 36.34 -15.56 -34.03
CA LEU A 73 35.24 -14.90 -33.33
C LEU A 73 34.47 -13.98 -34.29
N PRO A 74 33.12 -14.06 -34.31
CA PRO A 74 32.27 -13.12 -35.03
C PRO A 74 32.56 -11.66 -34.67
N ARG A 75 32.27 -10.72 -35.58
CA ARG A 75 32.50 -9.28 -35.36
C ARG A 75 31.70 -8.72 -34.18
N LEU A 76 30.47 -9.18 -34.00
CA LEU A 76 29.59 -8.83 -32.88
C LEU A 76 29.40 -10.07 -32.00
N LEU A 77 29.54 -9.90 -30.70
CA LEU A 77 29.44 -10.97 -29.70
C LEU A 77 28.33 -10.67 -28.70
N ILE A 78 27.62 -11.73 -28.28
CA ILE A 78 26.64 -11.71 -27.20
C ILE A 78 27.26 -12.36 -25.97
N LEU A 79 27.40 -11.60 -24.89
CA LEU A 79 27.94 -12.08 -23.62
C LEU A 79 26.79 -12.37 -22.64
N LEU A 80 26.74 -13.60 -22.14
CA LEU A 80 25.76 -14.05 -21.15
C LEU A 80 26.47 -14.46 -19.86
N PRO A 81 25.94 -14.17 -18.66
CA PRO A 81 26.57 -14.56 -17.41
C PRO A 81 26.49 -16.08 -17.22
N ARG A 82 27.60 -16.69 -16.78
CA ARG A 82 27.63 -18.09 -16.35
C ARG A 82 26.67 -18.28 -15.17
N PRO A 83 25.91 -19.39 -15.09
CA PRO A 83 25.02 -19.63 -13.96
C PRO A 83 25.83 -19.73 -12.67
N GLU A 84 25.49 -18.94 -11.65
CA GLU A 84 26.09 -19.05 -10.30
C GLU A 84 25.63 -20.36 -9.64
N ASP A 85 26.55 -21.08 -8.99
CA ASP A 85 26.27 -22.33 -8.31
C ASP A 85 25.46 -22.06 -7.03
N ASP A 86 24.12 -22.02 -7.11
CA ASP A 86 23.25 -22.05 -5.92
C ASP A 86 23.12 -23.52 -5.43
N PRO A 87 23.71 -23.87 -4.27
CA PRO A 87 23.66 -25.24 -3.74
C PRO A 87 22.26 -25.69 -3.30
N ARG A 88 21.24 -24.82 -3.31
CA ARG A 88 19.88 -25.12 -2.83
C ARG A 88 18.91 -25.62 -3.91
N HIS A 89 19.27 -25.52 -5.20
CA HIS A 89 18.42 -25.92 -6.32
C HIS A 89 19.18 -26.89 -7.26
N PRO A 90 18.92 -28.21 -7.20
CA PRO A 90 19.55 -29.17 -8.12
C PRO A 90 19.20 -28.84 -9.58
N ARG A 91 20.21 -28.89 -10.44
CA ARG A 91 20.19 -28.40 -11.83
C ARG A 91 19.35 -29.29 -12.76
N ASP A 92 18.22 -28.79 -13.21
CA ASP A 92 17.55 -29.24 -14.42
C ASP A 92 18.15 -28.49 -15.63
N LEU A 93 18.84 -29.23 -16.52
CA LEU A 93 19.47 -28.65 -17.73
C LEU A 93 18.42 -28.06 -18.68
N ALA A 94 17.22 -28.64 -18.75
CA ALA A 94 16.13 -28.14 -19.60
C ALA A 94 15.58 -26.81 -19.08
N ALA A 95 15.40 -26.67 -17.77
CA ALA A 95 15.03 -25.40 -17.15
C ALA A 95 16.10 -24.31 -17.36
N LEU A 96 17.39 -24.67 -17.28
CA LEU A 96 18.48 -23.75 -17.59
C LEU A 96 18.48 -23.36 -19.08
N ALA A 97 18.35 -24.32 -19.99
CA ALA A 97 18.29 -24.07 -21.42
C ALA A 97 17.12 -23.14 -21.78
N ALA A 98 15.94 -23.35 -21.20
CA ALA A 98 14.77 -22.48 -21.39
C ALA A 98 15.02 -21.04 -20.89
N ARG A 99 15.67 -20.88 -19.72
CA ARG A 99 16.03 -19.56 -19.18
C ARG A 99 17.04 -18.83 -20.08
N TYR A 100 18.09 -19.51 -20.51
CA TYR A 100 19.13 -18.91 -21.35
C TYR A 100 18.67 -18.68 -22.79
N HIS A 101 17.72 -19.46 -23.30
CA HIS A 101 17.07 -19.20 -24.59
C HIS A 101 16.33 -17.86 -24.58
N ARG A 102 15.58 -17.60 -23.50
CA ARG A 102 14.89 -16.32 -23.29
C ARG A 102 15.89 -15.14 -23.24
N MET A 103 17.01 -15.31 -22.53
CA MET A 103 18.10 -14.31 -22.48
C MET A 103 18.82 -14.11 -23.83
N LEU A 104 19.05 -15.20 -24.57
CA LEU A 104 19.68 -15.15 -25.89
C LEU A 104 18.80 -14.41 -26.90
N PHE A 105 17.49 -14.70 -26.90
CA PHE A 105 16.53 -14.02 -27.77
C PHE A 105 16.50 -12.51 -27.48
N HIS A 106 16.42 -12.13 -26.20
CA HIS A 106 16.51 -10.73 -25.77
C HIS A 106 17.77 -10.04 -26.32
N ALA A 107 18.95 -10.63 -26.10
CA ALA A 107 20.22 -10.06 -26.55
C ALA A 107 20.34 -9.98 -28.08
N ALA A 108 19.76 -10.94 -28.81
CA ALA A 108 19.76 -10.95 -30.26
C ALA A 108 18.86 -9.84 -30.85
N VAL A 109 17.71 -9.55 -30.23
CA VAL A 109 16.87 -8.39 -30.59
C VAL A 109 17.67 -7.09 -30.40
N HIS A 110 18.34 -6.94 -29.25
CA HIS A 110 19.18 -5.79 -28.95
C HIS A 110 20.29 -5.59 -30.00
N MET A 111 21.00 -6.68 -30.33
CA MET A 111 22.07 -6.68 -31.34
C MET A 111 21.58 -6.27 -32.73
N GLU A 112 20.44 -6.79 -33.19
CA GLU A 112 19.91 -6.51 -34.53
C GLU A 112 19.41 -5.05 -34.65
N LEU A 113 18.76 -4.53 -33.60
CA LEU A 113 18.33 -3.13 -33.57
C LEU A 113 19.52 -2.16 -33.50
N GLU A 114 20.51 -2.38 -32.63
CA GLU A 114 21.72 -1.56 -32.56
C GLU A 114 22.48 -1.55 -33.89
N ASN A 115 22.62 -2.71 -34.53
CA ASN A 115 23.27 -2.83 -35.84
C ASN A 115 22.49 -2.10 -36.95
N ARG A 116 21.15 -2.12 -36.92
CA ARG A 116 20.32 -1.34 -37.85
C ARG A 116 20.49 0.16 -37.65
N VAL A 117 20.47 0.63 -36.40
CA VAL A 117 20.71 2.04 -36.04
C VAL A 117 22.09 2.48 -36.56
N ALA A 118 23.13 1.69 -36.28
CA ALA A 118 24.50 1.99 -36.72
C ALA A 118 24.68 1.98 -38.25
N ARG A 119 24.01 1.08 -38.98
CA ARG A 119 24.11 0.97 -40.45
C ARG A 119 23.30 2.03 -41.20
N LYS A 120 22.11 2.37 -40.71
CA LYS A 120 21.19 3.30 -41.37
C LYS A 120 21.37 4.75 -40.93
N GLY A 121 22.18 5.00 -39.88
CA GLY A 121 22.37 6.34 -39.33
C GLY A 121 21.09 6.91 -38.74
N LEU A 122 20.28 6.06 -38.09
CA LEU A 122 19.06 6.50 -37.41
C LEU A 122 19.47 7.34 -36.20
N ASP A 123 18.96 8.56 -36.13
CA ASP A 123 19.31 9.56 -35.12
C ASP A 123 18.21 9.71 -34.06
N SER A 124 18.30 10.77 -33.24
CA SER A 124 17.30 11.08 -32.21
C SER A 124 15.89 11.28 -32.78
N ALA A 125 15.74 11.75 -34.03
CA ALA A 125 14.44 11.99 -34.63
C ALA A 125 13.68 10.67 -34.91
N TRP A 126 14.39 9.57 -35.18
CA TRP A 126 13.76 8.25 -35.29
C TRP A 126 13.17 7.79 -33.95
N ALA A 127 13.90 8.00 -32.85
CA ALA A 127 13.44 7.61 -31.53
C ALA A 127 12.24 8.48 -31.08
N GLU A 128 12.25 9.78 -31.40
CA GLU A 128 11.10 10.68 -31.18
C GLU A 128 9.87 10.21 -31.97
N LEU A 129 10.02 9.84 -33.24
CA LEU A 129 8.91 9.29 -34.04
C LEU A 129 8.32 8.02 -33.41
N ARG A 130 9.15 7.14 -32.84
CA ARG A 130 8.68 5.93 -32.15
C ARG A 130 7.99 6.25 -30.83
N ARG A 131 8.50 7.23 -30.09
CA ARG A 131 7.83 7.75 -28.89
C ARG A 131 6.44 8.28 -29.23
N ASP A 132 6.32 9.08 -30.30
CA ASP A 132 5.03 9.63 -30.74
C ASP A 132 4.04 8.53 -31.17
N GLN A 133 4.53 7.45 -31.82
CA GLN A 133 3.70 6.31 -32.24
C GLN A 133 3.26 5.42 -31.06
N LEU A 134 4.11 5.24 -30.05
CA LEU A 134 3.79 4.48 -28.84
C LEU A 134 2.92 5.29 -27.87
N GLY A 135 3.07 6.61 -27.88
CA GLY A 135 2.47 7.56 -26.94
C GLY A 135 3.46 7.97 -25.84
N ASP A 136 3.53 9.27 -25.54
CA ASP A 136 4.43 9.82 -24.52
C ASP A 136 4.22 9.17 -23.14
N VAL A 137 2.96 8.92 -22.79
CA VAL A 137 2.53 8.34 -21.51
C VAL A 137 3.01 6.91 -21.35
N GLU A 138 2.74 6.10 -22.39
CA GLU A 138 3.14 4.71 -22.48
C GLU A 138 4.67 4.60 -22.48
N PHE A 139 5.36 5.51 -23.17
CA PHE A 139 6.82 5.58 -23.21
C PHE A 139 7.44 5.98 -21.87
N ALA A 140 6.79 6.89 -21.12
CA ALA A 140 7.20 7.24 -19.76
C ALA A 140 7.09 6.06 -18.79
N GLU A 141 6.01 5.25 -18.87
CA GLU A 141 5.91 3.99 -18.11
C GLU A 141 7.04 3.04 -18.48
N ILE A 142 7.26 2.84 -19.79
CA ILE A 142 8.31 1.95 -20.29
C ILE A 142 9.66 2.37 -19.72
N ARG A 143 10.03 3.66 -19.83
CA ARG A 143 11.27 4.21 -19.31
C ARG A 143 11.38 3.98 -17.80
N GLU A 144 10.33 4.27 -17.03
CA GLU A 144 10.34 4.11 -15.58
C GLU A 144 10.51 2.64 -15.16
N VAL A 145 9.75 1.73 -15.77
CA VAL A 145 9.82 0.29 -15.50
C VAL A 145 11.20 -0.24 -15.79
N LEU A 146 11.77 0.11 -16.94
CA LEU A 146 13.10 -0.35 -17.36
C LEU A 146 14.23 0.23 -16.51
N LEU A 147 14.14 1.51 -16.11
CA LEU A 147 15.10 2.11 -15.17
C LEU A 147 15.01 1.47 -13.77
N LYS A 148 13.79 1.21 -13.29
CA LYS A 148 13.55 0.67 -11.95
C LYS A 148 13.92 -0.79 -11.81
N ASP A 149 13.74 -1.56 -12.88
CA ASP A 149 14.11 -2.97 -12.94
C ASP A 149 15.58 -3.16 -13.40
N ASP A 150 16.37 -2.08 -13.46
CA ASP A 150 17.81 -2.03 -13.77
C ASP A 150 18.18 -2.56 -15.18
N TYR A 151 17.28 -2.41 -16.16
CA TYR A 151 17.54 -2.70 -17.57
C TYR A 151 18.28 -1.53 -18.26
N LEU A 152 17.94 -0.27 -17.95
CA LEU A 152 18.54 0.90 -18.60
C LEU A 152 19.72 1.53 -17.83
N PHE A 153 20.67 2.09 -18.58
CA PHE A 153 21.74 2.94 -18.01
C PHE A 153 21.20 4.30 -17.53
N PRO A 154 21.85 4.96 -16.54
CA PRO A 154 21.38 6.26 -16.06
C PRO A 154 21.48 7.34 -17.14
N SER A 155 20.40 8.12 -17.32
CA SER A 155 20.21 9.08 -18.43
C SER A 155 20.17 8.40 -19.81
N PRO A 156 19.24 7.44 -20.02
CA PRO A 156 19.12 6.75 -21.30
C PRO A 156 18.63 7.73 -22.36
N THR A 157 19.10 7.56 -23.60
CA THR A 157 18.48 8.22 -24.75
C THR A 157 17.16 7.54 -25.08
N ASP A 158 16.27 8.21 -25.81
CA ASP A 158 15.00 7.61 -26.25
C ASP A 158 15.23 6.37 -27.13
N ALA A 159 16.35 6.34 -27.87
CA ALA A 159 16.76 5.16 -28.62
C ALA A 159 17.11 3.98 -27.69
N ASP A 160 17.85 4.23 -26.60
CA ASP A 160 18.18 3.19 -25.61
C ASP A 160 16.90 2.62 -24.97
N VAL A 161 15.95 3.50 -24.61
CA VAL A 161 14.65 3.10 -24.03
C VAL A 161 13.87 2.22 -25.01
N TYR A 162 13.78 2.62 -26.28
CA TYR A 162 13.02 1.89 -27.29
C TYR A 162 13.64 0.52 -27.61
N ILE A 163 14.96 0.44 -27.77
CA ILE A 163 15.67 -0.82 -28.05
C ILE A 163 15.46 -1.81 -26.92
N GLU A 164 15.65 -1.37 -25.68
CA GLU A 164 15.48 -2.19 -24.49
C GLU A 164 14.02 -2.63 -24.32
N PHE A 165 13.08 -1.71 -24.58
CA PHE A 165 11.66 -2.02 -24.61
C PHE A 165 11.32 -3.09 -25.63
N ALA A 166 11.80 -2.97 -26.87
CA ALA A 166 11.56 -3.95 -27.92
C ALA A 166 12.10 -5.33 -27.54
N ALA A 167 13.31 -5.40 -26.96
CA ALA A 167 13.92 -6.63 -26.50
C ALA A 167 13.09 -7.30 -25.39
N LEU A 168 12.74 -6.56 -24.34
CA LEU A 168 11.96 -7.09 -23.22
C LEU A 168 10.51 -7.40 -23.60
N TYR A 169 9.85 -6.54 -24.39
CA TYR A 169 8.47 -6.76 -24.84
C TYR A 169 8.37 -8.03 -25.68
N LEU A 170 9.25 -8.21 -26.68
CA LEU A 170 9.22 -9.40 -27.54
C LEU A 170 9.58 -10.67 -26.75
N GLU A 171 10.56 -10.59 -25.85
CA GLU A 171 10.88 -11.67 -24.92
C GLU A 171 9.63 -12.10 -24.13
N LEU A 172 8.90 -11.16 -23.53
CA LEU A 172 7.67 -11.47 -22.80
C LEU A 172 6.57 -11.97 -23.75
N ARG A 173 6.41 -11.37 -24.93
CA ARG A 173 5.37 -11.70 -25.92
C ARG A 173 5.47 -13.14 -26.44
N TYR A 174 6.69 -13.68 -26.61
CA TYR A 174 6.93 -15.04 -27.09
C TYR A 174 7.05 -16.07 -25.97
N PHE A 175 7.73 -15.73 -24.86
CA PHE A 175 8.04 -16.70 -23.81
C PHE A 175 7.07 -16.66 -22.62
N ALA A 176 6.44 -15.53 -22.34
CA ALA A 176 5.55 -15.35 -21.19
C ALA A 176 4.45 -14.29 -21.45
N PRO A 177 3.46 -14.55 -22.34
CA PRO A 177 2.50 -13.53 -22.77
C PRO A 177 1.67 -12.91 -21.63
N HIS A 178 1.45 -13.67 -20.55
CA HIS A 178 0.74 -13.21 -19.37
C HIS A 178 1.53 -12.18 -18.54
N GLU A 179 2.87 -12.15 -18.65
CA GLU A 179 3.74 -11.21 -17.94
C GLU A 179 3.76 -9.82 -18.59
N VAL A 180 3.37 -9.69 -19.86
CA VAL A 180 3.31 -8.39 -20.57
C VAL A 180 2.45 -7.39 -19.79
N ARG A 181 1.27 -7.80 -19.30
CA ARG A 181 0.37 -6.96 -18.47
C ARG A 181 0.94 -6.61 -17.11
N LEU A 182 1.88 -7.41 -16.60
CA LEU A 182 2.54 -7.16 -15.31
C LEU A 182 3.69 -6.16 -15.45
N HIS A 183 4.35 -6.17 -16.61
CA HIS A 183 5.45 -5.27 -16.94
C HIS A 183 4.99 -3.91 -17.41
N PHE A 184 4.07 -3.88 -18.37
CA PHE A 184 3.61 -2.65 -19.03
C PHE A 184 2.08 -2.58 -19.03
N PRO A 185 1.44 -2.38 -17.86
CA PRO A 185 -0.02 -2.32 -17.74
C PRO A 185 -0.70 -1.17 -18.51
N ALA A 186 0.00 -0.09 -18.86
CA ALA A 186 -0.54 0.97 -19.71
C ALA A 186 -0.67 0.54 -21.18
N LEU A 187 0.13 -0.44 -21.63
CA LEU A 187 0.09 -0.98 -22.99
C LEU A 187 -1.13 -1.90 -23.19
N ARG A 188 -2.19 -1.34 -23.78
CA ARG A 188 -3.49 -2.00 -23.95
C ARG A 188 -3.68 -2.68 -25.30
N ASP A 189 -3.14 -2.07 -26.36
CA ASP A 189 -3.27 -2.57 -27.73
C ASP A 189 -1.95 -3.20 -28.18
N TRP A 190 -1.85 -4.52 -28.00
CA TRP A 190 -0.66 -5.27 -28.35
C TRP A 190 -0.48 -5.42 -29.85
N GLU A 191 -1.58 -5.41 -30.62
CA GLU A 191 -1.50 -5.51 -32.07
C GLU A 191 -0.91 -4.23 -32.66
N ALA A 192 -1.26 -3.07 -32.10
CA ALA A 192 -0.65 -1.80 -32.47
C ALA A 192 0.86 -1.80 -32.18
N ILE A 193 1.28 -2.31 -31.01
CA ILE A 193 2.70 -2.37 -30.63
C ILE A 193 3.46 -3.37 -31.52
N ASP A 194 2.90 -4.56 -31.76
CA ASP A 194 3.45 -5.55 -32.69
C ASP A 194 3.67 -4.91 -34.07
N LYS A 195 2.70 -4.11 -34.57
CA LYS A 195 2.84 -3.36 -35.84
C LYS A 195 3.93 -2.29 -35.81
N VAL A 196 4.13 -1.59 -34.70
CA VAL A 196 5.22 -0.60 -34.55
C VAL A 196 6.57 -1.30 -34.58
N LEU A 197 6.75 -2.38 -33.81
CA LEU A 197 8.01 -3.13 -33.75
C LEU A 197 8.33 -3.84 -35.06
N GLN A 198 7.33 -4.35 -35.78
CA GLN A 198 7.51 -5.01 -37.09
C GLN A 198 8.08 -4.04 -38.16
N GLN A 199 7.91 -2.72 -38.01
CA GLN A 199 8.53 -1.73 -38.90
C GLN A 199 10.06 -1.73 -38.80
N ASP A 200 10.59 -2.04 -37.61
CA ASP A 200 12.02 -1.95 -37.31
C ASP A 200 12.72 -3.29 -37.22
N LEU A 201 12.00 -4.39 -36.97
CA LEU A 201 12.55 -5.74 -36.82
C LEU A 201 11.55 -6.81 -37.27
N ASP A 202 11.99 -7.74 -38.12
CA ASP A 202 11.22 -8.96 -38.40
C ASP A 202 11.40 -9.96 -37.26
N HIS A 203 10.69 -9.70 -36.17
CA HIS A 203 10.85 -10.43 -34.92
C HIS A 203 10.38 -11.89 -35.01
N PHE A 204 9.47 -12.22 -35.94
CA PHE A 204 9.00 -13.59 -36.15
C PHE A 204 10.09 -14.46 -36.80
N ALA A 205 10.73 -13.95 -37.85
CA ALA A 205 11.86 -14.64 -38.48
C ALA A 205 13.03 -14.81 -37.51
N LEU A 206 13.29 -13.81 -36.66
CA LEU A 206 14.33 -13.89 -35.63
C LEU A 206 14.02 -14.96 -34.57
N PHE A 207 12.77 -15.05 -34.11
CA PHE A 207 12.35 -16.05 -33.12
C PHE A 207 12.46 -17.47 -33.66
N GLU A 208 11.98 -17.72 -34.88
CA GLU A 208 12.08 -19.05 -35.50
C GLU A 208 13.54 -19.46 -35.75
N ARG A 209 14.43 -18.52 -36.10
CA ARG A 209 15.87 -18.78 -36.24
C ARG A 209 16.53 -19.20 -34.92
N LEU A 210 16.10 -18.60 -33.81
CA LEU A 210 16.70 -18.79 -32.48
C LEU A 210 16.04 -19.90 -31.65
N ARG A 211 15.05 -20.60 -32.22
CA ARG A 211 14.26 -21.60 -31.52
C ARG A 211 15.07 -22.86 -31.20
N LEU A 212 15.14 -23.22 -29.92
CA LEU A 212 15.71 -24.50 -29.48
C LEU A 212 14.82 -25.69 -29.89
N SER A 213 15.46 -26.83 -30.21
CA SER A 213 14.75 -28.08 -30.55
C SER A 213 13.86 -28.55 -29.39
N PRO A 214 12.59 -28.92 -29.65
CA PRO A 214 11.67 -29.41 -28.61
C PRO A 214 12.23 -30.58 -27.80
N ALA A 215 13.04 -31.45 -28.43
CA ALA A 215 13.67 -32.60 -27.78
C ALA A 215 14.71 -32.24 -26.70
N LEU A 216 15.27 -31.02 -26.73
CA LEU A 216 16.18 -30.48 -25.70
C LEU A 216 15.44 -29.79 -24.56
N LEU A 217 14.15 -29.49 -24.75
CA LEU A 217 13.26 -28.83 -23.78
C LEU A 217 12.31 -29.83 -23.10
N SER A 218 12.22 -31.06 -23.62
CA SER A 218 11.36 -32.13 -23.12
C SER A 218 12.13 -33.14 -22.27
N ASP A 219 12.03 -32.98 -20.94
CA ASP A 219 11.66 -34.11 -20.09
C ASP A 219 10.35 -33.67 -19.41
N ASP A 220 9.22 -34.24 -19.87
CA ASP A 220 7.87 -34.20 -19.29
C ASP A 220 7.28 -32.83 -18.88
N LEU A 221 7.08 -31.92 -19.84
CA LEU A 221 6.22 -30.73 -19.68
C LEU A 221 4.75 -30.94 -20.14
N GLU A 222 4.36 -32.16 -20.51
CA GLU A 222 2.95 -32.57 -20.67
C GLU A 222 2.35 -33.26 -19.43
N ALA A 223 3.03 -33.18 -18.28
CA ALA A 223 2.46 -33.60 -17.01
C ALA A 223 1.64 -32.46 -16.38
N THR A 224 0.34 -32.42 -16.72
CA THR A 224 -0.75 -31.88 -15.89
C THR A 224 -0.83 -30.36 -15.67
N GLN A 225 -1.49 -29.67 -16.60
CA GLN A 225 -2.32 -28.47 -16.31
C GLN A 225 -3.69 -28.85 -15.72
N GLU A 226 -3.76 -29.93 -14.94
CA GLU A 226 -4.76 -30.00 -13.90
C GLU A 226 -4.10 -29.39 -12.67
N MET A 227 -4.67 -28.31 -12.12
CA MET A 227 -4.69 -28.16 -10.66
C MET A 227 -4.84 -29.58 -10.12
N PRO A 228 -4.01 -30.09 -9.18
CA PRO A 228 -4.18 -31.45 -8.72
C PRO A 228 -5.65 -31.56 -8.35
N ALA A 229 -6.41 -32.25 -9.21
CA ALA A 229 -7.75 -32.59 -8.90
C ALA A 229 -7.51 -33.30 -7.58
N ALA A 230 -8.17 -32.84 -6.53
CA ALA A 230 -8.31 -33.67 -5.37
C ALA A 230 -9.17 -34.87 -5.80
N SER A 231 -8.73 -35.67 -6.77
CA SER A 231 -8.88 -37.10 -6.78
C SER A 231 -8.19 -37.56 -5.50
N GLY A 232 -8.89 -37.37 -4.40
CA GLY A 232 -8.98 -38.39 -3.38
C GLY A 232 -9.53 -39.65 -4.05
N LYS A 233 -8.76 -40.29 -4.93
CA LYS A 233 -8.57 -41.72 -4.82
C LYS A 233 -7.90 -41.87 -3.46
N SER A 234 -8.72 -41.81 -2.42
CA SER A 234 -8.39 -42.34 -1.12
C SER A 234 -7.82 -43.70 -1.45
N ALA A 235 -6.52 -43.85 -1.28
CA ALA A 235 -5.92 -45.14 -1.17
C ALA A 235 -6.85 -45.88 -0.21
N ARG A 236 -7.59 -46.86 -0.73
CA ARG A 236 -8.31 -47.88 0.05
C ARG A 236 -7.23 -48.68 0.77
N THR A 237 -6.48 -48.01 1.62
CA THR A 237 -5.75 -48.61 2.70
C THR A 237 -6.83 -49.30 3.50
N SER A 238 -6.70 -50.61 3.60
CA SER A 238 -7.60 -51.52 4.30
C SER A 238 -7.73 -51.12 5.77
N ARG A 239 -8.46 -50.04 6.06
CA ARG A 239 -8.88 -49.69 7.41
C ARG A 239 -9.95 -50.70 7.81
N SER A 240 -9.78 -51.33 8.97
CA SER A 240 -10.75 -52.33 9.42
C SER A 240 -12.17 -51.74 9.46
N ARG A 241 -13.14 -52.52 8.97
CA ARG A 241 -14.56 -52.15 9.04
C ARG A 241 -14.99 -52.08 10.50
N MET A 242 -15.83 -51.11 10.84
CA MET A 242 -16.41 -50.99 12.17
C MET A 242 -17.45 -52.09 12.40
N SER A 243 -17.67 -52.49 13.65
CA SER A 243 -18.81 -53.34 13.99
C SER A 243 -20.14 -52.58 13.84
N LEU A 244 -21.23 -53.31 13.63
CA LEU A 244 -22.58 -52.72 13.50
C LEU A 244 -22.94 -51.83 14.70
N SER A 245 -22.56 -52.24 15.92
CA SER A 245 -22.77 -51.47 17.15
C SER A 245 -21.98 -50.15 17.16
N GLN A 246 -20.71 -50.19 16.74
CA GLN A 246 -19.88 -48.98 16.63
C GLN A 246 -20.41 -48.03 15.55
N PHE A 247 -20.86 -48.56 14.41
CA PHE A 247 -21.49 -47.79 13.35
C PHE A 247 -22.77 -47.10 13.85
N ARG A 248 -23.70 -47.86 14.46
CA ARG A 248 -24.92 -47.30 15.08
C ARG A 248 -24.62 -46.26 16.14
N GLY A 249 -23.60 -46.46 16.97
CA GLY A 249 -23.15 -45.46 17.95
C GLY A 249 -22.66 -44.15 17.31
N LYS A 250 -22.03 -44.21 16.13
CA LYS A 250 -21.62 -43.02 15.37
C LYS A 250 -22.81 -42.35 14.66
N GLN A 251 -23.75 -43.12 14.14
CA GLN A 251 -25.01 -42.61 13.57
C GLN A 251 -25.83 -41.87 14.64
N ALA A 252 -26.04 -42.48 15.80
CA ALA A 252 -26.71 -41.83 16.93
C ALA A 252 -25.97 -40.56 17.42
N LYS A 253 -24.63 -40.54 17.33
CA LYS A 253 -23.85 -39.33 17.62
C LYS A 253 -24.06 -38.23 16.57
N ALA A 254 -24.23 -38.58 15.31
CA ALA A 254 -24.53 -37.66 14.23
C ALA A 254 -25.97 -37.11 14.36
N GLU A 255 -26.95 -37.95 14.65
CA GLU A 255 -28.35 -37.56 14.92
C GLU A 255 -28.44 -36.61 16.13
N ARG A 256 -27.73 -36.88 17.22
CA ARG A 256 -27.64 -35.94 18.37
C ARG A 256 -27.02 -34.61 17.97
N ALA A 257 -26.04 -34.60 17.05
CA ALA A 257 -25.47 -33.37 16.55
C ALA A 257 -26.48 -32.60 15.67
N SER A 258 -27.22 -33.30 14.81
CA SER A 258 -28.29 -32.72 13.99
C SER A 258 -29.41 -32.12 14.85
N ALA A 259 -29.87 -32.85 15.87
CA ALA A 259 -30.88 -32.40 16.83
C ALA A 259 -30.47 -31.15 17.63
N THR A 260 -29.16 -30.91 17.79
CA THR A 260 -28.63 -29.69 18.42
C THR A 260 -28.36 -28.56 17.41
N GLY A 261 -28.84 -28.71 16.17
CA GLY A 261 -28.70 -27.74 15.08
C GLY A 261 -27.34 -27.76 14.38
N ASN A 262 -26.50 -28.77 14.64
CA ASN A 262 -25.14 -28.90 14.13
C ASN A 262 -25.07 -29.86 12.93
N SER A 263 -25.72 -29.47 11.83
CA SER A 263 -25.80 -30.23 10.58
C SER A 263 -24.44 -30.52 9.95
N VAL A 264 -23.45 -29.63 10.08
CA VAL A 264 -22.09 -29.86 9.55
C VAL A 264 -21.37 -30.97 10.31
N LYS A 265 -21.45 -30.96 11.64
CA LYS A 265 -20.86 -32.03 12.46
C LYS A 265 -21.58 -33.36 12.22
N ALA A 266 -22.90 -33.34 12.02
CA ALA A 266 -23.68 -34.51 11.65
C ALA A 266 -23.20 -35.06 10.29
N ALA A 267 -23.17 -34.23 9.24
CA ALA A 267 -22.73 -34.60 7.89
C ALA A 267 -21.31 -35.18 7.87
N LEU A 268 -20.35 -34.54 8.56
CA LEU A 268 -18.97 -35.04 8.65
C LEU A 268 -18.87 -36.34 9.45
N THR A 269 -19.73 -36.55 10.45
CA THR A 269 -19.76 -37.79 11.23
C THR A 269 -20.35 -38.93 10.41
N HIS A 270 -21.44 -38.68 9.68
CA HIS A 270 -22.03 -39.62 8.71
C HIS A 270 -21.00 -40.01 7.64
N LEU A 271 -20.35 -39.04 6.99
CA LEU A 271 -19.34 -39.32 5.95
C LEU A 271 -18.10 -40.06 6.47
N ARG A 272 -17.60 -39.72 7.67
CA ARG A 272 -16.48 -40.47 8.26
C ARG A 272 -16.89 -41.90 8.64
N SER A 273 -18.16 -42.12 8.96
CA SER A 273 -18.69 -43.45 9.28
C SER A 273 -18.90 -44.31 8.03
N SER A 274 -19.29 -43.73 6.89
CA SER A 274 -19.45 -44.48 5.62
C SER A 274 -18.14 -45.13 5.18
N ARG A 275 -17.01 -44.43 5.33
CA ARG A 275 -15.65 -44.92 4.99
C ARG A 275 -15.21 -46.18 5.74
N ARG A 276 -15.88 -46.55 6.84
CA ARG A 276 -15.61 -47.77 7.63
C ARG A 276 -16.89 -48.54 7.95
N ALA A 277 -17.97 -48.34 7.18
CA ALA A 277 -19.26 -48.95 7.47
C ALA A 277 -19.22 -50.48 7.23
N PRO A 278 -20.12 -51.24 7.90
CA PRO A 278 -20.41 -52.62 7.51
C PRO A 278 -20.97 -52.70 6.09
N ALA A 279 -20.82 -53.85 5.41
CA ALA A 279 -21.31 -54.04 4.06
C ALA A 279 -22.83 -53.77 3.96
N GLY A 280 -23.25 -53.00 2.97
CA GLY A 280 -24.66 -52.60 2.74
C GLY A 280 -25.07 -51.26 3.38
N HIS A 281 -24.26 -50.68 4.27
CA HIS A 281 -24.57 -49.41 4.96
C HIS A 281 -23.68 -48.23 4.53
N GLU A 282 -22.81 -48.41 3.52
CA GLU A 282 -21.91 -47.37 3.01
C GLU A 282 -22.71 -46.26 2.32
N ASP A 283 -23.63 -46.62 1.41
CA ASP A 283 -24.47 -45.69 0.66
C ASP A 283 -25.50 -44.99 1.54
N GLU A 284 -26.08 -45.70 2.51
CA GLU A 284 -27.01 -45.14 3.50
C GLU A 284 -26.36 -44.00 4.30
N ALA A 285 -25.13 -44.22 4.80
CA ALA A 285 -24.40 -43.21 5.53
C ALA A 285 -23.95 -42.02 4.66
N LEU A 286 -23.67 -42.26 3.37
CA LEU A 286 -23.36 -41.19 2.42
C LEU A 286 -24.61 -40.34 2.10
N ALA A 287 -25.76 -40.99 1.87
CA ALA A 287 -27.04 -40.33 1.65
C ALA A 287 -27.45 -39.49 2.86
N ALA A 288 -27.29 -40.00 4.08
CA ALA A 288 -27.52 -39.25 5.31
C ALA A 288 -26.62 -38.00 5.41
N ALA A 289 -25.35 -38.10 5.00
CA ALA A 289 -24.43 -36.95 4.98
C ALA A 289 -24.87 -35.87 3.97
N GLN A 290 -25.35 -36.27 2.79
CA GLN A 290 -25.86 -35.34 1.78
C GLN A 290 -27.20 -34.71 2.19
N MET A 291 -28.06 -35.46 2.87
CA MET A 291 -29.33 -34.98 3.40
C MET A 291 -29.13 -33.90 4.47
N GLU A 292 -28.11 -34.03 5.32
CA GLU A 292 -27.73 -32.97 6.27
C GLU A 292 -27.28 -31.68 5.59
N LEU A 293 -26.60 -31.76 4.44
CA LEU A 293 -26.28 -30.56 3.64
C LEU A 293 -27.50 -29.97 2.95
N LYS A 294 -28.44 -30.80 2.48
CA LYS A 294 -29.72 -30.32 1.95
C LYS A 294 -30.53 -29.59 3.02
N HIS A 295 -30.53 -30.10 4.26
CA HIS A 295 -31.12 -29.41 5.40
C HIS A 295 -30.42 -28.09 5.72
N LEU A 296 -29.08 -28.04 5.65
CA LEU A 296 -28.32 -26.78 5.79
C LEU A 296 -28.69 -25.77 4.69
N ALA A 297 -28.80 -26.20 3.43
CA ALA A 297 -29.24 -25.35 2.32
C ALA A 297 -30.66 -24.81 2.52
N GLY A 298 -31.60 -25.66 2.97
CA GLY A 298 -32.95 -25.22 3.33
C GLY A 298 -32.98 -24.18 4.46
N ARG A 299 -32.08 -24.29 5.45
CA ARG A 299 -31.94 -23.26 6.50
C ARG A 299 -31.39 -21.94 5.94
N LEU A 300 -30.49 -21.99 4.97
CA LEU A 300 -29.96 -20.80 4.30
C LEU A 300 -31.04 -20.04 3.53
N GLN A 301 -32.06 -20.73 3.01
CA GLN A 301 -33.18 -20.11 2.29
C GLN A 301 -33.82 -18.98 3.10
N ALA A 302 -34.09 -19.21 4.38
CA ALA A 302 -34.73 -18.21 5.25
C ALA A 302 -33.84 -17.00 5.55
N VAL A 303 -32.52 -17.19 5.62
CA VAL A 303 -31.56 -16.12 5.95
C VAL A 303 -31.23 -15.27 4.72
N LEU A 304 -30.98 -15.94 3.60
CA LEU A 304 -30.54 -15.35 2.35
C LEU A 304 -31.71 -14.97 1.42
N GLN A 305 -32.96 -15.29 1.80
CA GLN A 305 -34.18 -15.06 1.02
C GLN A 305 -34.12 -15.69 -0.38
N LEU A 306 -33.60 -16.92 -0.45
CA LEU A 306 -33.42 -17.65 -1.71
C LEU A 306 -34.75 -18.16 -2.26
N THR A 307 -34.85 -18.19 -3.59
CA THR A 307 -35.90 -18.94 -4.29
C THR A 307 -35.72 -20.45 -4.07
N PRO A 308 -36.78 -21.25 -4.27
CA PRO A 308 -36.67 -22.71 -4.19
C PRO A 308 -35.62 -23.28 -5.16
N GLU A 309 -35.49 -22.70 -6.34
CA GLU A 309 -34.53 -23.09 -7.38
C GLU A 309 -33.09 -22.81 -6.94
N GLU A 310 -32.81 -21.61 -6.43
CA GLU A 310 -31.51 -21.25 -5.88
C GLU A 310 -31.14 -22.14 -4.69
N THR A 311 -32.10 -22.50 -3.84
CA THR A 311 -31.89 -23.38 -2.69
C THR A 311 -31.39 -24.77 -3.12
N GLU A 312 -31.94 -25.33 -4.20
CA GLU A 312 -31.45 -26.60 -4.75
C GLU A 312 -30.05 -26.43 -5.37
N GLN A 313 -29.79 -25.33 -6.09
CA GLN A 313 -28.46 -25.03 -6.63
C GLN A 313 -27.39 -24.93 -5.53
N TRP A 314 -27.72 -24.30 -4.40
CA TRP A 314 -26.87 -24.27 -3.20
C TRP A 314 -26.68 -25.68 -2.62
N SER A 315 -27.74 -26.49 -2.54
CA SER A 315 -27.61 -27.87 -2.07
C SER A 315 -26.66 -28.70 -2.92
N GLU A 316 -26.70 -28.56 -4.24
CA GLU A 316 -25.78 -29.25 -5.16
C GLU A 316 -24.35 -28.76 -5.02
N ALA A 317 -24.14 -27.44 -5.03
CA ALA A 317 -22.82 -26.82 -4.97
C ALA A 317 -22.06 -27.09 -3.66
N LEU A 318 -22.76 -27.42 -2.57
CA LEU A 318 -22.12 -27.77 -1.29
C LEU A 318 -21.64 -29.23 -1.22
N ARG A 319 -22.16 -30.15 -2.03
CA ARG A 319 -21.80 -31.58 -1.97
C ARG A 319 -20.31 -31.86 -2.21
N PRO A 320 -19.63 -31.22 -3.19
CA PRO A 320 -18.21 -31.45 -3.43
C PRO A 320 -17.30 -31.11 -2.24
N LEU A 321 -17.74 -30.23 -1.34
CA LEU A 321 -16.97 -29.83 -0.16
C LEU A 321 -16.88 -30.93 0.91
N LEU A 322 -17.79 -31.90 0.92
CA LEU A 322 -17.87 -32.92 1.97
C LEU A 322 -16.62 -33.80 2.06
N GLN A 323 -16.12 -34.29 0.93
CA GLN A 323 -14.98 -35.20 0.89
C GLN A 323 -13.70 -34.53 1.42
N PRO A 324 -13.27 -33.35 0.89
CA PRO A 324 -12.13 -32.62 1.44
C PRO A 324 -12.32 -32.17 2.89
N ALA A 325 -13.56 -31.88 3.31
CA ALA A 325 -13.87 -31.51 4.70
C ALA A 325 -13.67 -32.67 5.69
N ALA A 326 -13.88 -33.91 5.25
CA ALA A 326 -13.74 -35.10 6.09
C ALA A 326 -12.30 -35.61 6.22
N ASP A 327 -11.42 -35.26 5.29
CA ASP A 327 -10.05 -35.79 5.15
C ASP A 327 -9.03 -35.29 6.19
N GLY A 328 -9.36 -34.23 6.95
CA GLY A 328 -8.44 -33.66 7.94
C GLY A 328 -9.12 -33.10 9.18
N PHE A 329 -8.30 -32.69 10.14
CA PHE A 329 -8.73 -31.92 11.31
C PHE A 329 -8.69 -30.42 10.95
N TRP A 330 -9.84 -29.74 10.99
CA TRP A 330 -9.96 -28.29 10.70
C TRP A 330 -9.49 -27.87 9.30
N THR A 331 -9.90 -28.59 8.26
CA THR A 331 -9.66 -28.19 6.87
C THR A 331 -10.40 -26.90 6.51
N ASN A 332 -9.96 -26.22 5.45
CA ASN A 332 -10.61 -24.99 4.97
C ASN A 332 -12.07 -25.23 4.59
N GLU A 333 -12.37 -26.38 4.00
CA GLU A 333 -13.71 -26.77 3.57
C GLU A 333 -14.63 -27.05 4.76
N ALA A 334 -14.10 -27.71 5.81
CA ALA A 334 -14.85 -27.89 7.05
C ALA A 334 -15.16 -26.54 7.71
N ARG A 335 -14.19 -25.62 7.76
CA ARG A 335 -14.39 -24.26 8.30
C ARG A 335 -15.43 -23.47 7.50
N LEU A 336 -15.38 -23.58 6.17
CA LEU A 336 -16.36 -22.96 5.25
C LEU A 336 -17.77 -23.46 5.57
N LEU A 337 -17.98 -24.77 5.68
CA LEU A 337 -19.28 -25.34 6.04
C LEU A 337 -19.75 -24.87 7.43
N TYR A 338 -18.85 -24.83 8.42
CA TYR A 338 -19.19 -24.29 9.75
C TYR A 338 -19.52 -22.80 9.72
N ASP A 339 -18.86 -22.00 8.87
CA ASP A 339 -19.18 -20.58 8.71
C ASP A 339 -20.57 -20.41 8.05
N LEU A 340 -20.96 -21.26 7.09
CA LEU A 340 -22.34 -21.29 6.56
C LEU A 340 -23.37 -21.68 7.64
N GLN A 341 -23.05 -22.66 8.47
CA GLN A 341 -23.91 -23.03 9.58
C GLN A 341 -24.04 -21.88 10.60
N LYS A 342 -22.97 -21.11 10.85
CA LYS A 342 -23.05 -19.93 11.73
C LYS A 342 -24.03 -18.89 11.20
N VAL A 343 -24.06 -18.65 9.89
CA VAL A 343 -25.04 -17.75 9.26
C VAL A 343 -26.48 -18.18 9.60
N CYS A 344 -26.80 -19.46 9.47
CA CYS A 344 -28.13 -19.98 9.88
C CYS A 344 -28.37 -19.83 11.39
N LEU A 345 -27.39 -20.19 12.20
CA LEU A 345 -27.51 -20.16 13.66
C LEU A 345 -27.67 -18.74 14.21
N GLU A 346 -27.07 -17.74 13.57
CA GLU A 346 -27.23 -16.33 13.95
C GLU A 346 -28.67 -15.86 13.76
N GLN A 347 -29.29 -16.25 12.65
CA GLN A 347 -30.69 -15.92 12.39
C GLN A 347 -31.66 -16.66 13.32
N GLU A 348 -31.47 -17.96 13.48
CA GLU A 348 -32.38 -18.83 14.25
C GLU A 348 -32.31 -18.56 15.75
N ARG A 349 -31.09 -18.36 16.27
CA ARG A 349 -30.88 -18.23 17.71
C ARG A 349 -30.89 -16.78 18.16
N GLY A 350 -30.62 -15.83 17.28
CA GLY A 350 -30.44 -14.43 17.63
C GLY A 350 -29.18 -14.18 18.48
N VAL A 351 -28.67 -12.96 18.41
CA VAL A 351 -27.52 -12.50 19.19
C VAL A 351 -28.02 -11.68 20.37
N TYR A 352 -27.54 -11.97 21.58
CA TYR A 352 -27.92 -11.25 22.80
C TYR A 352 -26.71 -10.74 23.56
N ARG A 353 -26.87 -9.55 24.15
CA ARG A 353 -25.97 -8.99 25.17
C ARG A 353 -26.58 -9.17 26.55
N LEU A 354 -25.72 -9.45 27.54
CA LEU A 354 -26.09 -9.45 28.94
C LEU A 354 -25.51 -8.19 29.57
N ASP A 355 -26.38 -7.36 30.15
CA ASP A 355 -25.96 -6.12 30.79
C ASP A 355 -26.45 -6.07 32.24
N LEU A 356 -25.73 -6.80 33.10
CA LEU A 356 -25.96 -6.77 34.54
C LEU A 356 -25.74 -5.37 35.11
N VAL A 357 -24.74 -4.65 34.60
CA VAL A 357 -24.38 -3.32 35.10
C VAL A 357 -25.49 -2.33 34.81
N ASP A 358 -26.01 -2.30 33.58
CA ASP A 358 -27.14 -1.43 33.24
C ASP A 358 -28.45 -1.87 33.91
N TRP A 359 -28.68 -3.17 34.09
CA TRP A 359 -29.83 -3.66 34.87
C TRP A 359 -29.78 -3.15 36.32
N VAL A 360 -28.61 -3.21 36.98
CA VAL A 360 -28.42 -2.65 38.32
C VAL A 360 -28.58 -1.13 38.33
N LYS A 361 -27.92 -0.41 37.41
CA LYS A 361 -27.99 1.06 37.31
C LYS A 361 -29.40 1.57 37.06
N THR A 362 -30.20 0.82 36.31
CA THR A 362 -31.59 1.19 35.99
C THR A 362 -32.60 0.57 36.97
N LEU A 363 -32.15 0.00 38.09
CA LEU A 363 -32.98 -0.61 39.12
C LEU A 363 -33.99 -1.62 38.52
N GLY A 364 -33.53 -2.40 37.54
CA GLY A 364 -34.32 -3.44 36.86
C GLY A 364 -35.25 -2.94 35.76
N GLN A 365 -35.25 -1.66 35.40
CA GLN A 365 -36.07 -1.15 34.30
C GLN A 365 -35.60 -1.63 32.92
N ARG A 366 -34.30 -1.86 32.73
CA ARG A 366 -33.77 -2.49 31.51
C ARG A 366 -33.58 -3.99 31.72
N PRO A 367 -34.03 -4.86 30.80
CA PRO A 367 -33.86 -6.30 30.95
C PRO A 367 -32.38 -6.70 30.89
N ILE A 368 -31.98 -7.70 31.70
CA ILE A 368 -30.60 -8.23 31.71
C ILE A 368 -30.21 -8.74 30.31
N ARG A 369 -31.13 -9.39 29.59
CA ARG A 369 -30.91 -9.94 28.25
C ARG A 369 -31.49 -9.00 27.19
N ARG A 370 -30.63 -8.44 26.34
CA ARG A 370 -31.03 -7.53 25.25
C ARG A 370 -30.71 -8.13 23.87
N PRO A 371 -31.68 -8.18 22.93
CA PRO A 371 -31.41 -8.64 21.57
C PRO A 371 -30.60 -7.60 20.78
N LEU A 372 -29.70 -8.08 19.92
CA LEU A 372 -28.82 -7.27 19.06
C LEU A 372 -29.08 -7.57 17.56
N PRO A 373 -30.21 -7.10 17.01
CA PRO A 373 -30.61 -7.44 15.63
C PRO A 373 -29.66 -6.86 14.57
N LEU A 374 -29.14 -5.64 14.77
CA LEU A 374 -28.23 -5.00 13.82
C LEU A 374 -26.86 -5.70 13.78
N MET A 375 -26.39 -6.18 14.93
CA MET A 375 -25.16 -6.96 15.02
C MET A 375 -25.27 -8.29 14.27
N GLN A 376 -26.43 -8.94 14.37
CA GLN A 376 -26.70 -10.21 13.71
C GLN A 376 -26.53 -10.08 12.18
N GLU A 377 -27.03 -8.99 11.59
CA GLU A 377 -26.83 -8.70 10.16
C GLU A 377 -25.35 -8.46 9.83
N ALA A 378 -24.64 -7.69 10.66
CA ALA A 378 -23.22 -7.39 10.45
C ALA A 378 -22.32 -8.64 10.56
N LEU A 379 -22.67 -9.58 11.45
CA LEU A 379 -21.99 -10.87 11.59
C LEU A 379 -22.27 -11.79 10.39
N THR A 380 -23.52 -11.81 9.90
CA THR A 380 -23.90 -12.58 8.71
C THR A 380 -23.07 -12.13 7.50
N LEU A 381 -22.94 -10.82 7.27
CA LEU A 381 -22.08 -10.27 6.22
C LEU A 381 -20.61 -10.66 6.38
N ARG A 382 -20.08 -10.57 7.60
CA ARG A 382 -18.70 -10.98 7.90
C ARG A 382 -18.46 -12.46 7.63
N HIS A 383 -19.41 -13.32 8.00
CA HIS A 383 -19.31 -14.75 7.72
C HIS A 383 -19.37 -15.04 6.23
N LEU A 384 -20.29 -14.43 5.47
CA LEU A 384 -20.37 -14.59 4.01
C LEU A 384 -19.09 -14.11 3.29
N ARG A 385 -18.50 -12.99 3.71
CA ARG A 385 -17.21 -12.52 3.18
C ARG A 385 -16.05 -13.46 3.52
N THR A 386 -16.07 -14.03 4.72
CA THR A 386 -15.09 -15.05 5.13
C THR A 386 -15.24 -16.31 4.28
N ILE A 387 -16.49 -16.73 4.00
CA ILE A 387 -16.79 -17.86 3.11
C ILE A 387 -16.27 -17.60 1.70
N ARG A 388 -16.52 -16.41 1.12
CA ARG A 388 -16.00 -16.00 -0.20
C ARG A 388 -14.48 -16.14 -0.29
N ARG A 389 -13.76 -15.69 0.74
CA ARG A 389 -12.29 -15.82 0.83
C ARG A 389 -11.82 -17.27 0.99
N ARG A 390 -12.63 -18.16 1.59
CA ARG A 390 -12.30 -19.59 1.75
C ARG A 390 -12.59 -20.40 0.49
N VAL A 391 -13.60 -20.03 -0.30
CA VAL A 391 -13.96 -20.71 -1.57
C VAL A 391 -12.80 -20.66 -2.56
N THR A 392 -12.10 -19.53 -2.66
CA THR A 392 -10.96 -19.38 -3.58
C THR A 392 -9.83 -20.37 -3.30
N VAL A 393 -9.66 -20.79 -2.04
CA VAL A 393 -8.61 -21.72 -1.58
C VAL A 393 -9.15 -23.12 -1.25
N ALA A 394 -10.40 -23.42 -1.63
CA ALA A 394 -11.01 -24.72 -1.38
C ALA A 394 -10.49 -25.78 -2.37
N ARG A 395 -10.16 -26.97 -1.85
CA ARG A 395 -9.65 -28.13 -2.61
C ARG A 395 -10.77 -28.90 -3.29
N ILE A 396 -11.48 -28.23 -4.19
CA ILE A 396 -12.53 -28.77 -5.06
C ILE A 396 -12.18 -28.50 -6.53
N ASP A 397 -12.90 -29.14 -7.45
CA ASP A 397 -12.74 -28.92 -8.88
C ASP A 397 -12.96 -27.45 -9.28
N ALA A 398 -12.32 -27.00 -10.36
CA ALA A 398 -12.37 -25.62 -10.83
C ALA A 398 -13.78 -25.19 -11.25
N ALA A 399 -14.56 -26.08 -11.88
CA ALA A 399 -15.94 -25.79 -12.26
C ALA A 399 -16.84 -25.62 -11.03
N GLU A 400 -16.69 -26.49 -10.04
CA GLU A 400 -17.44 -26.42 -8.77
C GLU A 400 -17.08 -25.19 -7.93
N ARG A 401 -15.79 -24.81 -7.91
CA ARG A 401 -15.35 -23.57 -7.27
C ARG A 401 -15.98 -22.36 -7.94
N SER A 402 -16.03 -22.34 -9.27
CA SER A 402 -16.64 -21.26 -10.04
C SER A 402 -18.15 -21.17 -9.77
N ARG A 403 -18.85 -22.31 -9.71
CA ARG A 403 -20.28 -22.40 -9.36
C ARG A 403 -20.58 -21.80 -7.98
N LEU A 404 -19.82 -22.20 -6.95
CA LEU A 404 -19.95 -21.64 -5.59
C LEU A 404 -19.64 -20.14 -5.54
N SER A 405 -18.62 -19.70 -6.30
CA SER A 405 -18.25 -18.29 -6.40
C SER A 405 -19.38 -17.45 -7.00
N ILE A 406 -20.02 -17.93 -8.09
CA ILE A 406 -21.16 -17.27 -8.72
C ILE A 406 -22.34 -17.14 -7.75
N LEU A 407 -22.72 -18.21 -7.07
CA LEU A 407 -23.81 -18.19 -6.08
C LEU A 407 -23.55 -17.17 -4.95
N LEU A 408 -22.32 -17.11 -4.45
CA LEU A 408 -21.93 -16.13 -3.43
C LEU A 408 -21.92 -14.70 -3.97
N ASN A 409 -21.44 -14.49 -5.20
CA ASN A 409 -21.38 -13.17 -5.83
C ASN A 409 -22.76 -12.61 -6.16
N ASN A 410 -23.78 -13.47 -6.32
CA ASN A 410 -25.16 -13.02 -6.50
C ASN A 410 -25.80 -12.60 -5.17
N VAL A 411 -25.58 -13.37 -4.10
CA VAL A 411 -26.24 -13.14 -2.80
C VAL A 411 -25.56 -12.07 -1.96
N LEU A 412 -24.23 -12.04 -1.93
CA LEU A 412 -23.48 -11.13 -1.05
C LEU A 412 -23.81 -9.65 -1.28
N PRO A 413 -23.87 -9.13 -2.53
CA PRO A 413 -24.25 -7.74 -2.78
C PRO A 413 -25.68 -7.40 -2.31
N GLN A 414 -26.62 -8.34 -2.43
CA GLN A 414 -28.01 -8.14 -1.99
C GLN A 414 -28.09 -7.99 -0.47
N VAL A 415 -27.42 -8.88 0.27
CA VAL A 415 -27.37 -8.81 1.74
C VAL A 415 -26.64 -7.55 2.20
N GLU A 416 -25.57 -7.16 1.51
CA GLU A 416 -24.81 -5.96 1.81
C GLU A 416 -25.64 -4.69 1.60
N THR A 417 -26.30 -4.56 0.43
CA THR A 417 -27.17 -3.42 0.11
C THR A 417 -28.28 -3.26 1.15
N ARG A 418 -28.99 -4.34 1.48
CA ARG A 418 -30.05 -4.33 2.50
C ARG A 418 -29.56 -3.85 3.87
N SER A 419 -28.38 -4.32 4.30
CA SER A 419 -27.81 -3.91 5.58
C SER A 419 -27.35 -2.45 5.56
N ARG A 420 -26.73 -2.02 4.45
CA ARG A 420 -26.33 -0.61 4.23
C ARG A 420 -27.54 0.31 4.27
N ASP A 421 -28.63 0.00 3.58
CA ASP A 421 -29.84 0.83 3.52
C ASP A 421 -30.47 1.04 4.91
N ARG A 422 -30.56 -0.04 5.69
CA ARG A 422 -31.09 0.01 7.06
C ARG A 422 -30.21 0.86 7.97
N LEU A 423 -28.89 0.64 7.96
CA LEU A 423 -27.95 1.38 8.79
C LEU A 423 -27.83 2.85 8.36
N ARG A 424 -27.84 3.12 7.04
CA ARG A 424 -27.83 4.47 6.48
C ARG A 424 -28.97 5.32 7.02
N THR A 425 -30.19 4.76 7.01
CA THR A 425 -31.38 5.44 7.52
C THR A 425 -31.21 5.83 8.99
N ILE A 426 -30.72 4.90 9.82
CA ILE A 426 -30.47 5.14 11.25
C ILE A 426 -29.39 6.22 11.45
N ILE A 427 -28.29 6.16 10.70
CA ILE A 427 -27.19 7.11 10.81
C ILE A 427 -27.64 8.52 10.43
N LEU A 428 -28.40 8.65 9.33
CA LEU A 428 -28.95 9.92 8.88
C LEU A 428 -29.88 10.53 9.94
N GLU A 429 -30.79 9.74 10.51
CA GLU A 429 -31.67 10.21 11.59
C GLU A 429 -30.90 10.70 12.82
N VAL A 430 -29.81 10.03 13.19
CA VAL A 430 -28.96 10.48 14.30
C VAL A 430 -28.29 11.80 13.96
N PHE A 431 -27.76 11.95 12.74
CA PHE A 431 -27.13 13.19 12.29
C PHE A 431 -28.10 14.37 12.32
N ASP A 432 -29.34 14.19 11.87
CA ASP A 432 -30.37 15.25 11.94
C ASP A 432 -30.69 15.64 13.38
N LYS A 433 -30.86 14.64 14.28
CA LYS A 433 -31.19 14.88 15.69
C LYS A 433 -30.08 15.59 16.47
N VAL A 434 -28.81 15.43 16.09
CA VAL A 434 -27.67 16.04 16.81
C VAL A 434 -27.23 17.39 16.22
N GLY A 435 -27.84 17.80 15.11
CA GLY A 435 -27.54 19.06 14.42
C GLY A 435 -26.42 18.97 13.37
N LEU A 436 -26.08 17.77 12.89
CA LEU A 436 -25.15 17.55 11.78
C LEU A 436 -25.91 17.64 10.44
N VAL A 437 -26.52 18.80 10.19
CA VAL A 437 -27.34 19.07 9.01
C VAL A 437 -26.51 19.88 8.00
N PRO A 438 -26.45 19.45 6.72
CA PRO A 438 -25.70 20.18 5.69
C PRO A 438 -26.42 21.49 5.34
N GLN A 439 -25.65 22.55 5.07
CA GLN A 439 -26.20 23.87 4.71
C GLN A 439 -26.12 24.17 3.21
N ASN A 440 -25.41 23.33 2.45
CA ASN A 440 -25.14 23.51 1.03
C ASN A 440 -24.89 22.15 0.35
N VAL A 441 -24.96 22.12 -0.98
CA VAL A 441 -24.78 20.88 -1.77
C VAL A 441 -23.42 20.21 -1.49
N PRO A 442 -22.27 20.92 -1.43
CA PRO A 442 -21.00 20.28 -1.06
C PRO A 442 -21.00 19.63 0.33
N GLU A 443 -21.66 20.22 1.33
CA GLU A 443 -21.84 19.60 2.65
C GLU A 443 -22.79 18.40 2.61
N GLN A 444 -23.77 18.40 1.71
CA GLN A 444 -24.70 17.28 1.49
C GLN A 444 -23.97 16.07 0.89
N VAL A 445 -23.12 16.31 -0.11
CA VAL A 445 -22.19 15.31 -0.65
C VAL A 445 -21.24 14.80 0.43
N ALA A 446 -20.66 15.70 1.23
CA ALA A 446 -19.80 15.31 2.35
C ALA A 446 -20.53 14.48 3.41
N ARG A 447 -21.81 14.78 3.69
CA ARG A 447 -22.64 13.97 4.59
C ARG A 447 -22.85 12.58 4.04
N ARG A 448 -23.22 12.44 2.76
CA ARG A 448 -23.37 11.13 2.11
C ARG A 448 -22.06 10.34 2.16
N LYS A 449 -20.93 10.99 1.85
CA LYS A 449 -19.59 10.40 1.93
C LYS A 449 -19.23 9.91 3.33
N VAL A 450 -19.46 10.72 4.37
CA VAL A 450 -19.24 10.31 5.78
C VAL A 450 -20.06 9.08 6.12
N VAL A 451 -21.33 9.02 5.71
CA VAL A 451 -22.19 7.87 5.97
C VAL A 451 -21.67 6.62 5.25
N GLU A 452 -21.32 6.71 3.97
CA GLU A 452 -20.78 5.56 3.23
C GLU A 452 -19.44 5.06 3.82
N GLU A 453 -18.54 5.95 4.23
CA GLU A 453 -17.28 5.55 4.91
C GLU A 453 -17.53 4.83 6.24
N LEU A 454 -18.55 5.23 7.01
CA LEU A 454 -18.93 4.52 8.24
C LEU A 454 -19.55 3.15 7.94
N LEU A 455 -20.37 3.06 6.90
CA LEU A 455 -20.95 1.80 6.44
C LEU A 455 -19.86 0.83 5.97
N ASP A 456 -18.84 1.32 5.25
CA ASP A 456 -17.68 0.51 4.84
C ASP A 456 -16.98 -0.11 6.06
N ARG A 457 -16.80 0.68 7.14
CA ARG A 457 -16.22 0.16 8.39
C ARG A 457 -17.09 -0.93 9.03
N VAL A 458 -18.41 -0.77 9.04
CA VAL A 458 -19.33 -1.82 9.53
C VAL A 458 -19.24 -3.06 8.65
N VAL A 459 -19.21 -2.88 7.35
CA VAL A 459 -19.19 -3.97 6.38
C VAL A 459 -17.86 -4.74 6.41
N ASP A 460 -16.75 -4.08 6.76
CA ASP A 460 -15.42 -4.69 6.88
C ASP A 460 -15.12 -5.25 8.28
N ARG A 461 -15.51 -4.54 9.35
CA ARG A 461 -15.14 -4.86 10.74
C ARG A 461 -16.33 -5.33 11.61
N SER A 462 -17.56 -5.28 11.10
CA SER A 462 -18.84 -5.47 11.81
C SER A 462 -19.21 -4.39 12.82
N TYR A 463 -18.36 -3.38 13.03
CA TYR A 463 -18.61 -2.26 13.94
C TYR A 463 -17.87 -1.00 13.49
N PHE A 464 -18.27 0.14 14.06
CA PHE A 464 -17.47 1.38 14.06
C PHE A 464 -17.49 2.02 15.45
N SER A 465 -16.50 2.84 15.75
CA SER A 465 -16.27 3.47 17.06
C SER A 465 -16.40 4.99 17.03
N MET A 466 -16.35 5.64 18.20
CA MET A 466 -16.27 7.11 18.30
C MET A 466 -15.05 7.67 17.55
N SER A 467 -13.88 7.03 17.65
CA SER A 467 -12.69 7.43 16.90
C SER A 467 -12.92 7.36 15.39
N ASP A 468 -13.61 6.31 14.92
CA ASP A 468 -13.94 6.17 13.52
C ASP A 468 -14.85 7.28 13.02
N LEU A 469 -15.88 7.62 13.80
CA LEU A 469 -16.80 8.74 13.54
C LEU A 469 -16.06 10.07 13.49
N ARG A 470 -15.21 10.34 14.49
CA ARG A 470 -14.39 11.54 14.57
C ARG A 470 -13.49 11.67 13.33
N ASP A 471 -12.72 10.63 13.02
CA ASP A 471 -11.74 10.68 11.92
C ASP A 471 -12.43 10.85 10.56
N THR A 472 -13.61 10.26 10.39
CA THR A 472 -14.42 10.41 9.17
C THR A 472 -14.91 11.86 9.03
N LEU A 473 -15.38 12.48 10.12
CA LEU A 473 -15.79 13.89 10.13
C LEU A 473 -14.60 14.86 10.00
N SER A 474 -13.44 14.54 10.59
CA SER A 474 -12.25 15.40 10.54
C SER A 474 -11.70 15.50 9.11
N LYS A 475 -11.78 14.43 8.32
CA LYS A 475 -11.34 14.35 6.93
C LYS A 475 -12.31 15.02 5.95
N ASN A 476 -13.62 14.93 6.20
CA ASN A 476 -14.66 15.38 5.28
C ASN A 476 -15.11 16.83 5.52
N ASN A 477 -15.81 17.43 4.55
CA ASN A 477 -16.26 18.83 4.61
C ASN A 477 -17.54 19.06 5.45
N LEU A 478 -18.19 17.99 5.94
CA LEU A 478 -19.24 18.11 6.95
C LEU A 478 -18.61 18.42 8.31
N LYS A 479 -18.57 19.71 8.68
CA LYS A 479 -17.89 20.20 9.88
C LYS A 479 -18.88 20.45 11.03
N LEU A 480 -18.38 20.34 12.26
CA LEU A 480 -19.14 20.66 13.45
C LEU A 480 -19.37 22.18 13.54
N PRO A 481 -20.57 22.63 13.92
CA PRO A 481 -20.80 24.02 14.27
C PRO A 481 -19.99 24.40 15.52
N ASP A 482 -19.64 25.68 15.62
CA ASP A 482 -18.95 26.22 16.81
C ASP A 482 -19.87 26.14 18.05
N VAL A 483 -19.27 25.87 19.21
CA VAL A 483 -19.96 25.75 20.49
C VAL A 483 -20.33 27.15 20.97
N THR A 484 -21.62 27.48 20.91
CA THR A 484 -22.12 28.83 21.25
C THR A 484 -23.07 28.82 22.44
N THR A 485 -23.72 27.70 22.75
CA THR A 485 -24.72 27.61 23.82
C THR A 485 -24.15 27.02 25.12
N LEU A 486 -24.61 27.49 26.28
CA LEU A 486 -24.27 26.91 27.59
C LEU A 486 -24.67 25.42 27.70
N SER A 487 -25.74 25.01 27.01
CA SER A 487 -26.13 23.59 26.91
C SER A 487 -25.12 22.76 26.13
N ASP A 488 -24.49 23.31 25.09
CA ASP A 488 -23.47 22.60 24.30
C ASP A 488 -22.18 22.42 25.11
N LEU A 489 -21.88 23.37 26.00
CA LEU A 489 -20.77 23.26 26.96
C LEU A 489 -21.03 22.20 28.06
N ALA A 490 -22.26 22.09 28.54
CA ALA A 490 -22.63 21.14 29.60
C ALA A 490 -22.85 19.71 29.09
N PHE A 491 -23.48 19.55 27.93
CA PHE A 491 -23.82 18.24 27.37
C PHE A 491 -22.79 17.73 26.36
N GLY A 492 -21.83 18.55 25.94
CA GLY A 492 -20.82 18.22 24.94
C GLY A 492 -21.22 18.65 23.52
N ASP A 493 -20.24 18.71 22.63
CA ASP A 493 -20.40 19.08 21.23
C ASP A 493 -21.26 18.07 20.43
N CYS A 494 -21.50 18.37 19.15
CA CYS A 494 -22.29 17.50 18.28
C CYS A 494 -21.73 16.06 18.19
N LEU A 495 -20.41 15.89 18.28
CA LEU A 495 -19.76 14.57 18.25
C LEU A 495 -20.10 13.77 19.51
N LEU A 496 -20.00 14.37 20.70
CA LEU A 496 -20.36 13.72 21.96
C LEU A 496 -21.86 13.41 22.05
N ARG A 497 -22.72 14.26 21.49
CA ARG A 497 -24.16 13.97 21.37
C ARG A 497 -24.43 12.80 20.41
N ALA A 498 -23.73 12.76 19.27
CA ALA A 498 -23.80 11.66 18.32
C ALA A 498 -23.35 10.34 18.98
N ASP A 499 -22.24 10.35 19.71
CA ASP A 499 -21.72 9.19 20.44
C ASP A 499 -22.76 8.57 21.37
N ARG A 500 -23.41 9.39 22.23
CA ARG A 500 -24.48 8.92 23.13
C ARG A 500 -25.71 8.40 22.39
N ARG A 501 -26.07 9.01 21.25
CA ARG A 501 -27.25 8.60 20.49
C ARG A 501 -27.00 7.32 19.71
N PHE A 502 -25.81 7.17 19.12
CA PHE A 502 -25.39 5.93 18.47
C PHE A 502 -25.29 4.78 19.47
N GLU A 503 -24.78 5.01 20.68
CA GLU A 503 -24.78 4.02 21.75
C GLU A 503 -26.20 3.50 22.06
N ALA A 504 -27.21 4.37 22.00
CA ALA A 504 -28.59 3.99 22.25
C ALA A 504 -29.25 3.22 21.09
N VAL A 505 -29.00 3.62 19.83
CA VAL A 505 -29.74 3.16 18.64
C VAL A 505 -29.02 2.06 17.86
N LEU A 506 -27.69 2.08 17.81
CA LEU A 506 -26.84 1.11 17.08
C LEU A 506 -26.18 0.10 18.04
N ASP A 507 -26.98 -0.50 18.93
CA ASP A 507 -26.44 -1.43 19.92
C ASP A 507 -25.74 -2.63 19.26
N GLY A 508 -24.53 -2.93 19.73
CA GLY A 508 -23.64 -3.97 19.20
C GLY A 508 -22.80 -3.56 17.99
N VAL A 509 -23.31 -2.69 17.10
CA VAL A 509 -22.61 -2.22 15.88
C VAL A 509 -21.80 -0.96 16.15
N TYR A 510 -22.23 -0.11 17.09
CA TYR A 510 -21.47 1.06 17.50
C TYR A 510 -20.72 0.81 18.81
N ARG A 511 -19.45 1.24 18.88
CA ARG A 511 -18.65 1.25 20.10
C ARG A 511 -18.53 2.68 20.66
N PRO A 512 -19.12 2.95 21.83
CA PRO A 512 -19.04 4.28 22.42
C PRO A 512 -17.60 4.63 22.82
N GLY A 513 -17.30 5.92 22.78
CA GLY A 513 -16.00 6.42 23.20
C GLY A 513 -15.73 6.15 24.68
N ALA A 514 -14.54 5.68 24.98
CA ALA A 514 -14.09 5.51 26.36
C ALA A 514 -13.89 6.87 27.04
N ILE A 515 -13.73 6.86 28.37
CA ILE A 515 -13.55 8.08 29.17
C ILE A 515 -12.36 8.90 28.66
N TYR A 516 -11.25 8.24 28.32
CA TYR A 516 -10.05 8.88 27.80
C TYR A 516 -10.18 9.44 26.37
N GLN A 517 -11.27 9.15 25.65
CA GLN A 517 -11.59 9.75 24.35
C GLN A 517 -12.61 10.88 24.50
N ARG A 518 -13.63 10.69 25.36
CA ARG A 518 -14.66 11.69 25.65
C ARG A 518 -14.07 12.94 26.32
N TRP A 519 -13.16 12.78 27.29
CA TRP A 519 -12.55 13.92 28.00
C TRP A 519 -11.71 14.84 27.11
N PRO A 520 -10.74 14.32 26.31
CA PRO A 520 -10.02 15.16 25.36
C PRO A 520 -10.95 15.83 24.34
N GLN A 521 -12.02 15.16 23.91
CA GLN A 521 -13.01 15.80 23.03
C GLN A 521 -13.71 16.97 23.71
N THR A 522 -14.15 16.82 24.97
CA THR A 522 -14.73 17.92 25.75
C THR A 522 -13.76 19.09 25.86
N LEU A 523 -12.50 18.82 26.20
CA LEU A 523 -11.46 19.86 26.27
C LEU A 523 -11.24 20.52 24.89
N SER A 524 -11.22 19.73 23.82
CA SER A 524 -11.07 20.21 22.45
C SER A 524 -12.25 21.08 22.03
N SER A 525 -13.47 20.80 22.50
CA SER A 525 -14.64 21.63 22.22
C SER A 525 -14.54 23.02 22.85
N LEU A 526 -13.91 23.12 24.02
CA LEU A 526 -13.61 24.40 24.66
C LEU A 526 -12.51 25.16 23.91
N VAL A 527 -11.41 24.47 23.58
CA VAL A 527 -10.21 25.09 23.00
C VAL A 527 -10.39 25.38 21.51
N PHE A 528 -11.09 24.55 20.74
CA PHE A 528 -11.23 24.67 19.28
C PHE A 528 -12.64 25.02 18.82
N GLY A 529 -13.67 24.76 19.64
CA GLY A 529 -15.05 25.08 19.31
C GLY A 529 -15.48 26.48 19.74
N THR A 530 -14.68 27.20 20.54
CA THR A 530 -14.96 28.57 20.99
C THR A 530 -13.98 29.59 20.41
N ARG A 531 -14.45 30.82 20.17
CA ARG A 531 -13.60 31.93 19.70
C ARG A 531 -12.40 32.23 20.61
N PRO A 532 -12.55 32.41 21.95
CA PRO A 532 -11.41 32.71 22.82
C PRO A 532 -10.44 31.54 22.95
N GLY A 533 -10.94 30.31 23.03
CA GLY A 533 -10.09 29.12 23.05
C GLY A 533 -9.23 29.02 21.79
N ARG A 534 -9.84 29.25 20.62
CA ARG A 534 -9.16 29.18 19.31
C ARG A 534 -8.07 30.25 19.20
N PHE A 535 -8.37 31.45 19.67
CA PHE A 535 -7.40 32.54 19.73
C PHE A 535 -6.16 32.14 20.56
N LEU A 536 -6.36 31.60 21.77
CA LEU A 536 -5.27 31.13 22.61
C LEU A 536 -4.50 29.96 21.96
N ALA A 537 -5.19 29.02 21.33
CA ALA A 537 -4.55 27.90 20.64
C ALA A 537 -3.62 28.37 19.51
N GLN A 538 -4.13 29.22 18.62
CA GLN A 538 -3.40 29.67 17.43
C GLN A 538 -2.28 30.65 17.75
N HIS A 539 -2.49 31.57 18.70
CA HIS A 539 -1.57 32.67 18.94
C HIS A 539 -0.63 32.45 20.14
N LEU A 540 -0.99 31.56 21.08
CA LEU A 540 -0.20 31.30 22.29
C LEU A 540 0.31 29.86 22.34
N PHE A 541 -0.57 28.86 22.39
CA PHE A 541 -0.16 27.49 22.66
C PHE A 541 0.64 26.85 21.52
N ILE A 542 0.19 26.97 20.26
CA ILE A 542 0.90 26.39 19.11
C ILE A 542 2.27 27.06 18.90
N PRO A 543 2.39 28.40 18.80
CA PRO A 543 3.67 29.02 18.48
C PRO A 543 4.71 28.88 19.60
N PHE A 544 4.34 29.23 20.84
CA PHE A 544 5.29 29.24 21.95
C PHE A 544 5.48 27.85 22.57
N GLY A 545 4.42 27.03 22.63
CA GLY A 545 4.54 25.63 23.03
C GLY A 545 5.34 24.81 22.02
N GLY A 546 5.10 25.02 20.71
CA GLY A 546 5.90 24.43 19.64
C GLY A 546 7.37 24.86 19.69
N ALA A 547 7.64 26.13 19.95
CA ALA A 547 9.00 26.65 20.11
C ALA A 547 9.73 26.00 21.29
N TYR A 548 9.08 25.91 22.46
CA TYR A 548 9.63 25.23 23.63
C TYR A 548 9.96 23.76 23.34
N LEU A 549 9.02 23.02 22.74
CA LEU A 549 9.25 21.62 22.34
C LEU A 549 10.42 21.48 21.37
N THR A 550 10.55 22.39 20.40
CA THR A 550 11.63 22.37 19.41
C THR A 550 13.00 22.60 20.05
N ILE A 551 13.11 23.58 20.95
CA ILE A 551 14.37 23.88 21.64
C ILE A 551 14.78 22.72 22.55
N MET A 552 13.86 22.20 23.36
CA MET A 552 14.11 21.05 24.24
C MET A 552 14.53 19.80 23.45
N PHE A 553 13.98 19.63 22.25
CA PHE A 553 14.36 18.55 21.34
C PHE A 553 15.79 18.77 20.79
N LEU A 554 16.12 19.96 20.31
CA LEU A 554 17.46 20.28 19.80
C LEU A 554 18.53 20.10 20.88
N GLU A 555 18.25 20.52 22.11
CA GLU A 555 19.14 20.28 23.25
C GLU A 555 19.32 18.78 23.53
N HIS A 556 18.27 17.96 23.35
CA HIS A 556 18.38 16.51 23.52
C HIS A 556 19.26 15.86 22.45
N VAL A 557 19.07 16.26 21.19
CA VAL A 557 19.89 15.77 20.07
C VAL A 557 21.34 16.20 20.25
N ALA A 558 21.59 17.45 20.61
CA ALA A 558 22.93 17.97 20.86
C ALA A 558 23.63 17.18 21.97
N ALA A 559 22.96 16.93 23.10
CA ALA A 559 23.52 16.15 24.22
C ALA A 559 23.91 14.72 23.81
N TRP A 560 23.18 14.10 22.88
CA TRP A 560 23.51 12.79 22.34
C TRP A 560 24.81 12.81 21.51
N PHE A 561 25.01 13.83 20.68
CA PHE A 561 26.23 14.00 19.87
C PHE A 561 27.45 14.44 20.70
N THR A 562 27.27 15.27 21.72
CA THR A 562 28.38 15.76 22.55
C THR A 562 28.81 14.79 23.64
N GLY A 563 28.11 13.66 23.80
CA GLY A 563 28.43 12.64 24.81
C GLY A 563 28.31 13.12 26.26
N THR A 564 27.63 14.25 26.50
CA THR A 564 27.47 14.83 27.83
C THR A 564 26.29 14.14 28.54
N PRO A 565 26.54 13.28 29.55
CA PRO A 565 25.46 12.62 30.25
C PRO A 565 24.76 13.63 31.16
N HIS A 566 23.52 14.00 30.84
CA HIS A 566 22.65 14.76 31.76
C HIS A 566 21.83 13.85 32.69
N ALA A 567 22.26 12.60 32.89
CA ALA A 567 21.70 11.72 33.91
C ALA A 567 22.86 11.05 34.67
N PRO A 568 23.06 11.33 35.97
CA PRO A 568 23.95 10.51 36.76
C PRO A 568 23.37 9.09 36.87
N PRO A 569 24.21 8.05 36.97
CA PRO A 569 23.76 6.69 37.20
C PRO A 569 22.94 6.64 38.50
N VAL A 570 21.77 6.02 38.42
CA VAL A 570 20.89 5.72 39.55
C VAL A 570 21.70 4.89 40.55
N GLY A 571 22.17 5.51 41.64
CA GLY A 571 22.87 4.77 42.69
C GLY A 571 23.68 5.56 43.70
N GLN A 572 24.16 6.78 43.44
CA GLN A 572 25.03 7.47 44.41
C GLN A 572 24.61 8.94 44.64
N THR A 573 24.23 9.21 45.91
CA THR A 573 24.04 10.51 46.57
C THR A 573 23.14 11.53 45.85
N GLY A 574 21.83 11.28 45.90
CA GLY A 574 20.78 12.07 45.24
C GLY A 574 20.28 13.33 45.95
N ASP A 575 20.87 13.77 47.06
CA ASP A 575 20.27 14.86 47.84
C ASP A 575 20.80 16.27 47.48
N ALA A 576 22.05 16.40 47.00
CA ALA A 576 22.66 17.71 46.74
C ALA A 576 22.49 18.21 45.29
N HIS A 577 22.58 17.32 44.29
CA HIS A 577 22.47 17.69 42.88
C HIS A 577 21.02 17.82 42.39
N VAL A 578 20.08 17.09 43.00
CA VAL A 578 18.64 17.21 42.71
C VAL A 578 18.08 18.53 43.23
N ALA A 579 18.56 19.03 44.38
CA ALA A 579 18.21 20.35 44.89
C ALA A 579 18.73 21.50 43.99
N ALA A 580 19.93 21.35 43.41
CA ALA A 580 20.49 22.33 42.49
C ALA A 580 19.75 22.39 41.13
N ALA A 581 19.35 21.23 40.59
CA ALA A 581 18.56 21.16 39.35
C ALA A 581 17.09 21.61 39.55
N ALA A 582 16.51 21.40 40.72
CA ALA A 582 15.15 21.84 41.06
C ALA A 582 15.04 23.35 41.36
N HIS A 583 16.15 24.06 41.58
CA HIS A 583 16.20 25.49 41.88
C HIS A 583 16.78 26.36 40.75
N ALA A 584 17.25 25.77 39.66
CA ALA A 584 17.60 26.50 38.45
C ALA A 584 16.30 26.87 37.70
N GLY A 585 15.81 28.09 37.88
CA GLY A 585 14.74 28.63 37.03
C GLY A 585 15.11 28.52 35.55
N PRO A 586 14.11 28.51 34.63
CA PRO A 586 14.39 28.42 33.20
C PRO A 586 15.43 29.47 32.80
N SER A 587 16.48 29.03 32.11
CA SER A 587 17.57 29.93 31.73
C SER A 587 17.01 31.10 30.90
N TYR A 588 17.52 32.31 31.11
CA TYR A 588 17.08 33.48 30.33
C TYR A 588 17.21 33.24 28.82
N TRP A 589 18.19 32.44 28.41
CA TRP A 589 18.38 31.98 27.04
C TRP A 589 17.27 31.07 26.53
N LEU A 590 16.75 30.15 27.35
CA LEU A 590 15.61 29.32 27.00
C LEU A 590 14.36 30.20 26.80
N ILE A 591 14.08 31.12 27.72
CA ILE A 591 12.93 32.03 27.61
C ILE A 591 13.06 32.91 26.36
N ALA A 592 14.22 33.54 26.13
CA ALA A 592 14.46 34.35 24.96
C ALA A 592 14.36 33.53 23.66
N GLY A 593 14.91 32.32 23.64
CA GLY A 593 14.80 31.39 22.52
C GLY A 593 13.35 31.02 22.21
N VAL A 594 12.56 30.69 23.24
CA VAL A 594 11.11 30.38 23.09
C VAL A 594 10.34 31.58 22.58
N LEU A 595 10.64 32.79 23.06
CA LEU A 595 9.97 34.01 22.60
C LEU A 595 10.32 34.35 21.14
N LEU A 596 11.61 34.27 20.76
CA LEU A 596 12.07 34.54 19.41
C LEU A 596 11.53 33.50 18.41
N LEU A 597 11.73 32.21 18.70
CA LEU A 597 11.25 31.13 17.86
C LEU A 597 9.73 31.07 17.84
N GLY A 598 9.06 31.32 18.98
CA GLY A 598 7.60 31.36 19.05
C GLY A 598 7.01 32.50 18.24
N THR A 599 7.64 33.69 18.27
CA THR A 599 7.26 34.81 17.41
C THR A 599 7.48 34.48 15.93
N TRP A 600 8.60 33.84 15.59
CA TRP A 600 8.90 33.39 14.23
C TRP A 600 7.88 32.37 13.71
N ILE A 601 7.52 31.36 14.52
CA ILE A 601 6.46 30.38 14.20
C ILE A 601 5.11 31.08 14.06
N SER A 602 4.79 32.05 14.94
CA SER A 602 3.54 32.81 14.85
C SER A 602 3.44 33.59 13.54
N LEU A 603 4.52 34.25 13.11
CA LEU A 603 4.58 34.94 11.82
C LEU A 603 4.42 33.96 10.65
N LEU A 604 5.04 32.77 10.70
CA LEU A 604 4.83 31.74 9.67
C LEU A 604 3.37 31.30 9.58
N ILE A 605 2.68 31.11 10.70
CA ILE A 605 1.29 30.64 10.70
C ILE A 605 0.34 31.72 10.15
N HIS A 606 0.51 32.98 10.56
CA HIS A 606 -0.49 34.00 10.31
C HIS A 606 -0.17 34.92 9.10
N GLN A 607 1.10 35.05 8.69
CA GLN A 607 1.50 35.98 7.62
C GLN A 607 1.93 35.22 6.33
N PRO A 608 1.13 35.25 5.24
CA PRO A 608 1.46 34.56 3.99
C PRO A 608 2.74 35.09 3.33
N ALA A 609 2.94 36.41 3.30
CA ALA A 609 4.13 37.03 2.73
C ALA A 609 5.42 36.56 3.45
N PHE A 610 5.35 36.36 4.78
CA PHE A 610 6.49 35.85 5.54
C PHE A 610 6.78 34.38 5.20
N ARG A 611 5.76 33.54 4.97
CA ARG A 611 5.98 32.16 4.49
C ARG A 611 6.65 32.11 3.14
N GLU A 612 6.15 32.89 2.18
CA GLU A 612 6.72 32.97 0.83
C GLU A 612 8.17 33.45 0.86
N TRP A 613 8.46 34.45 1.71
CA TRP A 613 9.83 34.90 1.95
C TRP A 613 10.73 33.79 2.51
N ASN A 614 10.28 33.02 3.50
CA ASN A 614 11.04 31.90 4.06
C ASN A 614 11.26 30.78 3.03
N VAL A 615 10.25 30.38 2.27
CA VAL A 615 10.37 29.36 1.21
C VAL A 615 11.33 29.83 0.12
N THR A 616 11.24 31.11 -0.28
CA THR A 616 12.14 31.69 -1.27
C THR A 616 13.58 31.69 -0.76
N LEU A 617 13.81 32.13 0.48
CA LEU A 617 15.13 32.12 1.12
C LEU A 617 15.70 30.69 1.18
N LEU A 618 14.90 29.73 1.66
CA LEU A 618 15.32 28.34 1.79
C LEU A 618 15.61 27.70 0.43
N SER A 619 14.79 27.99 -0.60
CA SER A 619 15.02 27.51 -1.97
C SER A 619 16.28 28.10 -2.61
N ARG A 620 16.64 29.35 -2.27
CA ARG A 620 17.87 30.00 -2.74
C ARG A 620 19.07 29.40 -2.04
N LEU A 621 18.99 29.18 -0.72
CA LEU A 621 20.03 28.50 0.05
C LEU A 621 20.24 27.07 -0.44
N TRP A 622 19.16 26.32 -0.66
CA TRP A 622 19.22 24.97 -1.21
C TRP A 622 19.87 24.96 -2.59
N ARG A 623 19.43 25.82 -3.51
CA ARG A 623 20.06 25.95 -4.83
C ARG A 623 21.53 26.33 -4.74
N LEU A 624 21.92 27.20 -3.82
CA LEU A 624 23.32 27.56 -3.60
C LEU A 624 24.13 26.37 -3.09
N VAL A 625 23.58 25.58 -2.15
CA VAL A 625 24.24 24.36 -1.65
C VAL A 625 24.35 23.32 -2.77
N THR A 626 23.27 23.05 -3.51
CA THR A 626 23.28 22.13 -4.66
C THR A 626 24.26 22.58 -5.73
N MET A 627 24.30 23.88 -6.03
CA MET A 627 25.26 24.46 -6.96
C MET A 627 26.70 24.21 -6.47
N LEU A 628 27.01 24.53 -5.21
CA LEU A 628 28.37 24.42 -4.67
C LEU A 628 28.83 22.96 -4.50
N VAL A 629 27.94 22.07 -4.09
CA VAL A 629 28.29 20.69 -3.69
C VAL A 629 28.12 19.70 -4.83
N ILE A 630 27.18 19.94 -5.76
CA ILE A 630 26.82 19.00 -6.83
C ILE A 630 27.14 19.58 -8.20
N ASP A 631 26.55 20.73 -8.56
CA ASP A 631 26.60 21.21 -9.94
C ASP A 631 28.00 21.68 -10.33
N VAL A 632 28.65 22.51 -9.50
CA VAL A 632 30.00 23.03 -9.77
C VAL A 632 31.02 21.90 -9.88
N PRO A 633 31.11 20.94 -8.93
CA PRO A 633 31.99 19.78 -9.10
C PRO A 633 31.67 18.95 -10.33
N THR A 634 30.40 18.74 -10.65
CA THR A 634 29.98 17.95 -11.83
C THR A 634 30.36 18.64 -13.14
N ILE A 635 30.14 19.96 -13.24
CA ILE A 635 30.55 20.77 -14.39
C ILE A 635 32.07 20.74 -14.55
N VAL A 636 32.82 20.89 -13.45
CA VAL A 636 34.29 20.82 -13.47
C VAL A 636 34.75 19.43 -13.91
N LEU A 637 34.19 18.35 -13.35
CA LEU A 637 34.54 16.97 -13.70
C LEU A 637 34.17 16.60 -15.15
N ASN A 638 33.05 17.11 -15.65
CA ASN A 638 32.58 16.86 -17.01
C ASN A 638 33.17 17.81 -18.06
N SER A 639 33.95 18.82 -17.66
CA SER A 639 34.62 19.70 -18.62
C SER A 639 35.62 18.91 -19.49
N GLU A 640 35.72 19.26 -20.78
CA GLU A 640 36.61 18.54 -21.71
C GLU A 640 38.07 18.51 -21.22
N TYR A 641 38.53 19.59 -20.58
CA TYR A 641 39.87 19.67 -20.02
C TYR A 641 40.07 18.69 -18.86
N MET A 642 39.12 18.63 -17.92
CA MET A 642 39.20 17.71 -16.80
C MET A 642 39.06 16.26 -17.27
N GLN A 643 38.16 15.95 -18.20
CA GLN A 643 38.04 14.60 -18.75
C GLN A 643 39.31 14.15 -19.48
N ARG A 644 40.02 15.05 -20.19
CA ARG A 644 41.34 14.73 -20.77
C ARG A 644 42.39 14.44 -19.70
N ILE A 645 42.37 15.17 -18.58
CA ILE A 645 43.25 14.91 -17.43
C ILE A 645 42.90 13.56 -16.80
N LEU A 646 41.62 13.31 -16.49
CA LEU A 646 41.14 12.08 -15.87
C LEU A 646 41.39 10.84 -16.75
N ALA A 647 41.29 10.97 -18.08
CA ALA A 647 41.57 9.90 -19.04
C ALA A 647 43.07 9.66 -19.28
N SER A 648 43.92 10.62 -18.88
CA SER A 648 45.36 10.52 -19.08
C SER A 648 45.97 9.31 -18.35
N ARG A 649 47.03 8.75 -18.93
CA ARG A 649 47.77 7.66 -18.28
C ARG A 649 48.40 8.12 -16.96
N ALA A 650 48.85 9.36 -16.88
CA ALA A 650 49.45 9.94 -15.69
C ALA A 650 48.45 10.02 -14.52
N PHE A 651 47.21 10.46 -14.78
CA PHE A 651 46.18 10.51 -13.75
C PHE A 651 45.75 9.12 -13.27
N ARG A 652 45.67 8.14 -14.16
CA ARG A 652 45.40 6.74 -13.76
C ARG A 652 46.45 6.22 -12.78
N VAL A 653 47.73 6.46 -13.06
CA VAL A 653 48.82 6.11 -12.13
C VAL A 653 48.69 6.89 -10.82
N LEU A 654 48.40 8.19 -10.87
CA LEU A 654 48.18 8.98 -9.65
C LEU A 654 47.00 8.45 -8.82
N ARG A 655 45.91 8.09 -9.47
CA ARG A 655 44.72 7.56 -8.80
C ARG A 655 45.02 6.24 -8.12
N ASP A 656 45.54 5.28 -8.87
CA ASP A 656 45.71 3.89 -8.43
C ASP A 656 46.81 3.76 -7.36
N TYR A 657 47.86 4.58 -7.43
CA TYR A 657 49.01 4.49 -6.52
C TYR A 657 49.02 5.54 -5.40
N VAL A 658 48.25 6.63 -5.52
CA VAL A 658 48.28 7.74 -4.55
C VAL A 658 46.91 8.07 -3.97
N LEU A 659 45.92 8.36 -4.80
CA LEU A 659 44.62 8.85 -4.31
C LEU A 659 43.78 7.75 -3.65
N GLU A 660 43.69 6.57 -4.26
CA GLU A 660 42.86 5.48 -3.74
C GLU A 660 43.34 4.96 -2.36
N PRO A 661 44.65 4.71 -2.15
CA PRO A 661 45.16 4.38 -0.81
C PRO A 661 44.94 5.51 0.21
N ALA A 662 45.06 6.78 -0.21
CA ALA A 662 44.83 7.93 0.67
C ALA A 662 43.36 8.01 1.13
N VAL A 663 42.40 7.75 0.24
CA VAL A 663 40.97 7.72 0.56
C VAL A 663 40.66 6.58 1.55
N CYS A 664 41.21 5.38 1.34
CA CYS A 664 41.03 4.27 2.28
C CYS A 664 41.50 4.64 3.70
N ILE A 665 42.63 5.32 3.82
CA ILE A 665 43.14 5.77 5.12
C ILE A 665 42.26 6.86 5.70
N LEU A 666 41.79 7.81 4.89
CA LEU A 666 40.90 8.87 5.37
C LEU A 666 39.60 8.28 5.94
N ILE A 667 39.05 7.24 5.30
CA ILE A 667 37.87 6.51 5.77
C ILE A 667 38.15 5.76 7.08
N MET A 668 39.35 5.20 7.28
CA MET A 668 39.72 4.54 8.54
C MET A 668 40.06 5.53 9.66
N TRP A 669 40.71 6.64 9.32
CA TRP A 669 41.22 7.64 10.26
C TRP A 669 40.12 8.56 10.79
N PHE A 670 39.19 8.99 9.93
CA PHE A 670 38.15 9.97 10.32
C PHE A 670 37.22 9.48 11.45
N PRO A 671 36.70 8.24 11.43
CA PRO A 671 35.91 7.70 12.55
C PRO A 671 36.74 7.51 13.82
N ALA A 672 38.00 7.07 13.69
CA ALA A 672 38.89 6.90 14.84
C ALA A 672 39.14 8.26 15.53
N TRP A 673 39.33 9.32 14.75
CA TRP A 673 39.45 10.68 15.25
C TRP A 673 38.18 11.18 15.94
N LEU A 674 37.00 10.93 15.36
CA LEU A 674 35.69 11.23 15.98
C LEU A 674 35.47 10.50 17.31
N MET A 675 35.98 9.27 17.44
CA MET A 675 35.96 8.49 18.68
C MET A 675 37.04 8.89 19.69
N GLY A 676 37.81 9.96 19.42
CA GLY A 676 38.84 10.49 20.31
C GLY A 676 40.18 9.75 20.25
N TYR A 677 40.37 8.85 19.29
CA TYR A 677 41.61 8.09 19.14
C TYR A 677 42.57 8.80 18.19
N GLN A 678 43.83 9.01 18.62
CA GLN A 678 44.84 9.72 17.83
C GLN A 678 45.94 8.77 17.33
N TRP A 679 46.10 8.67 16.02
CA TRP A 679 47.15 7.86 15.38
C TRP A 679 48.45 8.67 15.23
N SER A 680 49.59 8.02 15.46
CA SER A 680 50.88 8.67 15.23
C SER A 680 51.10 8.92 13.73
N ARG A 681 51.81 10.00 13.38
CA ARG A 681 52.15 10.32 11.98
C ARG A 681 52.93 9.19 11.30
N ARG A 682 53.79 8.51 12.05
CA ARG A 682 54.57 7.36 11.56
C ARG A 682 53.64 6.19 11.18
N PHE A 683 52.71 5.85 12.06
CA PHE A 683 51.74 4.78 11.80
C PHE A 683 50.86 5.08 10.58
N LEU A 684 50.44 6.34 10.39
CA LEU A 684 49.68 6.75 9.20
C LEU A 684 50.46 6.54 7.89
N VAL A 685 51.77 6.85 7.89
CA VAL A 685 52.63 6.65 6.70
C VAL A 685 52.89 5.16 6.45
N GLU A 686 53.17 4.38 7.49
CA GLU A 686 53.36 2.92 7.37
C GLU A 686 52.09 2.23 6.88
N LEU A 687 50.93 2.62 7.41
CA LEU A 687 49.62 2.15 6.97
C LEU A 687 49.33 2.56 5.52
N TYR A 688 49.75 3.77 5.10
CA TYR A 688 49.61 4.22 3.72
C TYR A 688 50.39 3.37 2.74
N LEU A 689 51.68 3.17 3.02
CA LEU A 689 52.54 2.37 2.16
C LEU A 689 52.07 0.91 2.11
N GLY A 690 51.66 0.34 3.25
CA GLY A 690 51.11 -1.01 3.32
C GLY A 690 49.81 -1.14 2.51
N THR A 691 48.91 -0.17 2.62
CA THR A 691 47.64 -0.14 1.87
C THR A 691 47.88 0.05 0.37
N ALA A 692 48.82 0.92 -0.02
CA ALA A 692 49.18 1.15 -1.43
C ALA A 692 49.80 -0.10 -2.08
N LEU A 693 50.70 -0.79 -1.38
CA LEU A 693 51.29 -2.06 -1.86
C LEU A 693 50.25 -3.18 -1.93
N PHE A 694 49.34 -3.24 -0.96
CA PHE A 694 48.26 -4.21 -0.96
C PHE A 694 47.34 -3.98 -2.17
N LEU A 695 46.76 -2.78 -2.32
CA LEU A 695 45.81 -2.45 -3.39
C LEU A 695 46.38 -2.61 -4.81
N THR A 696 47.69 -2.43 -4.99
CA THR A 696 48.36 -2.58 -6.29
C THR A 696 48.72 -4.04 -6.63
N SER A 697 48.65 -4.95 -5.66
CA SER A 697 48.87 -6.38 -5.88
C SER A 697 47.69 -7.06 -6.61
N PRO A 698 47.89 -8.21 -7.27
CA PRO A 698 46.78 -9.00 -7.84
C PRO A 698 45.71 -9.39 -6.80
N VAL A 699 46.14 -9.71 -5.57
CA VAL A 699 45.24 -10.06 -4.46
C VAL A 699 44.46 -8.83 -3.98
N GLY A 700 45.09 -7.67 -3.89
CA GLY A 700 44.43 -6.43 -3.48
C GLY A 700 43.45 -5.89 -4.51
N ARG A 701 43.74 -6.04 -5.81
CA ARG A 701 42.76 -5.73 -6.87
C ARG A 701 41.54 -6.64 -6.76
N TYR A 702 41.75 -7.94 -6.53
CA TYR A 702 40.67 -8.90 -6.32
C TYR A 702 39.83 -8.59 -5.05
N THR A 703 40.46 -8.23 -3.93
CA THR A 703 39.73 -7.87 -2.69
C THR A 703 39.05 -6.50 -2.77
N SER A 704 39.65 -5.52 -3.46
CA SER A 704 39.02 -4.23 -3.75
C SER A 704 37.74 -4.46 -4.57
N GLU A 705 37.79 -5.28 -5.61
CA GLU A 705 36.60 -5.63 -6.39
C GLU A 705 35.51 -6.30 -5.55
N LEU A 706 35.86 -7.26 -4.68
CA LEU A 706 34.92 -7.91 -3.77
C LEU A 706 34.30 -6.95 -2.73
N THR A 707 35.11 -6.05 -2.17
CA THR A 707 34.64 -5.10 -1.14
C THR A 707 33.77 -4.01 -1.72
N ILE A 708 34.12 -3.49 -2.89
CA ILE A 708 33.26 -2.54 -3.60
C ILE A 708 31.96 -3.27 -4.00
N ASP A 709 32.01 -4.48 -4.55
CA ASP A 709 30.80 -5.27 -4.85
C ASP A 709 29.91 -5.50 -3.61
N PHE A 710 30.50 -5.81 -2.46
CA PHE A 710 29.76 -5.98 -1.20
C PHE A 710 29.13 -4.66 -0.74
N LEU A 711 29.88 -3.57 -0.74
CA LEU A 711 29.39 -2.23 -0.38
C LEU A 711 28.30 -1.76 -1.35
N MET A 712 28.43 -2.07 -2.63
CA MET A 712 27.43 -1.83 -3.67
C MET A 712 26.12 -2.55 -3.37
N ARG A 713 26.18 -3.86 -3.12
CA ARG A 713 25.01 -4.67 -2.77
C ARG A 713 24.37 -4.19 -1.47
N ALA A 714 25.18 -3.93 -0.44
CA ALA A 714 24.70 -3.43 0.85
C ALA A 714 24.05 -2.04 0.74
N TRP A 715 24.62 -1.13 -0.05
CA TRP A 715 24.05 0.19 -0.28
C TRP A 715 22.75 0.13 -1.10
N HIS A 716 22.68 -0.75 -2.11
CA HIS A 716 21.46 -0.97 -2.87
C HIS A 716 20.34 -1.54 -1.99
N GLU A 717 20.64 -2.54 -1.16
CA GLU A 717 19.70 -3.08 -0.18
C GLU A 717 19.24 -1.98 0.80
N LEU A 718 20.17 -1.16 1.31
CA LEU A 718 19.87 -0.08 2.26
C LEU A 718 19.04 1.06 1.62
N LYS A 719 19.43 1.53 0.42
CA LYS A 719 18.83 2.66 -0.30
C LYS A 719 17.44 2.33 -0.83
N ILE A 720 17.23 1.12 -1.36
CA ILE A 720 16.00 0.83 -2.09
C ILE A 720 14.82 0.60 -1.15
N ASN A 721 15.02 0.08 0.06
CA ASN A 721 13.88 -0.20 0.93
C ASN A 721 14.10 0.07 2.41
N VAL A 722 15.31 0.11 2.97
CA VAL A 722 15.43 -0.09 4.44
C VAL A 722 14.84 1.04 5.27
N PHE A 723 15.14 2.32 5.01
CA PHE A 723 14.65 3.38 5.92
C PHE A 723 13.14 3.63 5.79
N SER A 724 12.63 3.70 4.55
CA SER A 724 11.20 3.85 4.27
C SER A 724 10.41 2.61 4.65
N ALA A 725 10.90 1.41 4.31
CA ALA A 725 10.25 0.18 4.73
C ALA A 725 10.39 0.01 6.24
N LEU A 726 11.42 0.53 6.92
CA LEU A 726 11.49 0.50 8.38
C LEU A 726 10.42 1.40 9.01
N ILE A 727 10.26 2.65 8.55
CA ILE A 727 9.19 3.53 9.05
C ILE A 727 7.81 2.97 8.69
N GLY A 728 7.61 2.57 7.43
CA GLY A 728 6.37 1.93 6.97
C GLY A 728 6.07 0.66 7.77
N TRP A 729 7.06 -0.21 7.96
CA TRP A 729 6.95 -1.41 8.78
C TRP A 729 6.65 -1.08 10.24
N ILE A 730 7.22 -0.01 10.80
CA ILE A 730 6.87 0.45 12.16
C ILE A 730 5.39 0.85 12.20
N ILE A 731 4.92 1.68 11.27
CA ILE A 731 3.50 2.09 11.20
C ILE A 731 2.62 0.85 11.05
N ASP A 732 2.89 0.02 10.05
CA ASP A 732 2.14 -1.20 9.77
C ASP A 732 2.16 -2.17 10.95
N LEU A 733 3.27 -2.28 11.67
CA LEU A 733 3.40 -3.10 12.87
C LEU A 733 2.49 -2.57 13.98
N PHE A 734 2.56 -1.28 14.32
CA PHE A 734 1.73 -0.71 15.38
C PHE A 734 0.24 -0.68 15.02
N ASP A 735 -0.10 -0.37 13.78
CA ASP A 735 -1.47 -0.47 13.27
C ASP A 735 -1.97 -1.91 13.30
N SER A 736 -1.13 -2.88 12.89
CA SER A 736 -1.47 -4.30 12.97
C SER A 736 -1.62 -4.75 14.42
N LEU A 737 -0.77 -4.29 15.34
CA LEU A 737 -0.86 -4.61 16.77
C LEU A 737 -2.17 -4.06 17.36
N LEU A 738 -2.54 -2.81 17.06
CA LEU A 738 -3.81 -2.21 17.48
C LEU A 738 -5.00 -2.98 16.92
N VAL A 739 -5.02 -3.26 15.61
CA VAL A 739 -6.11 -4.01 14.97
C VAL A 739 -6.19 -5.43 15.51
N ASN A 740 -5.05 -6.09 15.76
CA ASN A 740 -5.03 -7.43 16.34
C ASN A 740 -5.46 -7.43 17.81
N LEU A 741 -5.10 -6.39 18.57
CA LEU A 741 -5.58 -6.20 19.95
C LEU A 741 -7.10 -6.02 19.95
N GLU A 742 -7.64 -5.16 19.09
CA GLU A 742 -9.08 -4.97 18.93
C GLU A 742 -9.79 -6.26 18.50
N ARG A 743 -9.20 -7.02 17.58
CA ARG A 743 -9.70 -8.33 17.14
C ARG A 743 -9.66 -9.35 18.27
N LEU A 744 -8.61 -9.37 19.08
CA LEU A 744 -8.49 -10.27 20.23
C LEU A 744 -9.57 -9.94 21.24
N VAL A 745 -9.70 -8.66 21.61
CA VAL A 745 -10.76 -8.17 22.52
C VAL A 745 -12.13 -8.57 22.00
N TYR A 746 -12.39 -8.30 20.72
CA TYR A 746 -13.63 -8.66 20.07
C TYR A 746 -13.89 -10.16 20.01
N THR A 747 -12.86 -10.98 19.77
CA THR A 747 -13.02 -12.43 19.67
C THR A 747 -13.44 -13.01 21.02
N VAL A 748 -12.86 -12.50 22.10
CA VAL A 748 -13.27 -12.88 23.45
C VAL A 748 -14.66 -12.34 23.77
N ASP A 749 -14.99 -11.10 23.38
CA ASP A 749 -16.36 -10.56 23.50
C ASP A 749 -17.36 -11.45 22.77
N GLU A 750 -17.07 -11.85 21.54
CA GLU A 750 -17.93 -12.72 20.73
C GLU A 750 -18.09 -14.11 21.36
N PHE A 751 -17.01 -14.65 21.94
CA PHE A 751 -17.06 -15.93 22.66
C PHE A 751 -17.93 -15.86 23.92
N LEU A 752 -17.86 -14.74 24.64
CA LEU A 752 -18.65 -14.49 25.85
C LEU A 752 -20.09 -14.06 25.54
N ARG A 753 -20.43 -13.69 24.29
CA ARG A 753 -21.82 -13.43 23.87
C ARG A 753 -22.68 -14.69 23.96
N PHE A 754 -23.95 -14.44 24.24
CA PHE A 754 -24.96 -15.49 24.34
C PHE A 754 -25.63 -15.78 23.02
N ARG A 755 -25.90 -17.06 22.78
CA ARG A 755 -26.76 -17.56 21.70
C ARG A 755 -27.95 -18.28 22.34
N ALA A 756 -29.16 -18.11 21.80
CA ALA A 756 -30.30 -18.86 22.34
C ALA A 756 -30.04 -20.37 22.23
N GLY A 757 -30.22 -21.11 23.33
CA GLY A 757 -29.95 -22.55 23.41
C GLY A 757 -28.63 -22.94 24.09
N ASP A 758 -27.84 -21.98 24.61
CA ASP A 758 -26.67 -22.30 25.46
C ASP A 758 -27.12 -22.99 26.76
N ASN A 759 -26.34 -23.97 27.26
CA ASN A 759 -26.62 -24.67 28.53
C ASN A 759 -26.63 -23.67 29.71
N PRO A 760 -27.60 -23.71 30.64
CA PRO A 760 -27.67 -22.79 31.80
C PRO A 760 -26.37 -22.66 32.62
N VAL A 761 -25.55 -23.71 32.69
CA VAL A 761 -24.22 -23.62 33.36
C VAL A 761 -23.25 -22.77 32.54
N LEU A 762 -23.19 -23.00 31.23
CA LEU A 762 -22.36 -22.20 30.32
C LEU A 762 -22.83 -20.74 30.30
N GLN A 763 -24.15 -20.53 30.44
CA GLN A 763 -24.75 -19.22 30.56
C GLN A 763 -24.22 -18.46 31.79
N ALA A 764 -24.23 -19.08 32.97
CA ALA A 764 -23.70 -18.48 34.19
C ALA A 764 -22.18 -18.20 34.11
N VAL A 765 -21.41 -19.11 33.51
CA VAL A 765 -19.96 -18.92 33.30
C VAL A 765 -19.68 -17.75 32.37
N LYS A 766 -20.40 -17.66 31.24
CA LYS A 766 -20.28 -16.53 30.30
C LYS A 766 -20.69 -15.20 30.92
N LEU A 767 -21.71 -15.20 31.79
CA LEU A 767 -22.16 -14.01 32.51
C LEU A 767 -21.07 -13.48 33.46
N ALA A 768 -20.54 -14.35 34.34
CA ALA A 768 -19.47 -13.98 35.26
C ALA A 768 -18.18 -13.59 34.51
N GLY A 769 -17.82 -14.38 33.50
CA GLY A 769 -16.68 -14.11 32.62
C GLY A 769 -16.82 -12.78 31.88
N GLY A 770 -18.02 -12.43 31.40
CA GLY A 770 -18.32 -11.18 30.71
C GLY A 770 -18.11 -9.94 31.58
N VAL A 771 -18.52 -10.00 32.86
CA VAL A 771 -18.30 -8.88 33.80
C VAL A 771 -16.81 -8.67 34.06
N VAL A 772 -16.07 -9.74 34.38
CA VAL A 772 -14.61 -9.65 34.61
C VAL A 772 -13.90 -9.20 33.33
N TRP A 773 -14.27 -9.78 32.19
CA TRP A 773 -13.68 -9.47 30.90
C TRP A 773 -13.92 -8.02 30.49
N PHE A 774 -15.09 -7.45 30.77
CA PHE A 774 -15.36 -6.02 30.49
C PHE A 774 -14.30 -5.11 31.15
N PHE A 775 -13.98 -5.34 32.43
CA PHE A 775 -12.94 -4.58 33.13
C PHE A 775 -11.56 -4.86 32.56
N VAL A 776 -11.22 -6.12 32.29
CA VAL A 776 -9.92 -6.51 31.73
C VAL A 776 -9.72 -5.89 30.35
N ALA A 777 -10.69 -6.02 29.45
CA ALA A 777 -10.66 -5.44 28.11
C ALA A 777 -10.51 -3.92 28.15
N TYR A 778 -11.27 -3.24 29.03
CA TYR A 778 -11.16 -1.79 29.19
C TYR A 778 -9.75 -1.39 29.65
N VAL A 779 -9.19 -2.04 30.67
CA VAL A 779 -7.84 -1.75 31.18
C VAL A 779 -6.78 -2.04 30.13
N VAL A 780 -6.87 -3.16 29.43
CA VAL A 780 -5.91 -3.55 28.38
C VAL A 780 -5.90 -2.53 27.23
N VAL A 781 -7.09 -2.15 26.72
CA VAL A 781 -7.20 -1.16 25.65
C VAL A 781 -6.73 0.21 26.12
N PHE A 782 -7.12 0.62 27.34
CA PHE A 782 -6.67 1.89 27.94
C PHE A 782 -5.15 1.94 28.07
N VAL A 783 -4.54 0.93 28.70
CA VAL A 783 -3.08 0.90 28.92
C VAL A 783 -2.35 0.85 27.59
N PHE A 784 -2.79 0.02 26.64
CA PHE A 784 -2.13 -0.10 25.36
C PHE A 784 -2.23 1.18 24.54
N THR A 785 -3.44 1.69 24.28
CA THR A 785 -3.67 2.83 23.39
C THR A 785 -3.17 4.15 23.96
N LEU A 786 -3.33 4.37 25.28
CA LEU A 786 -3.01 5.67 25.90
C LEU A 786 -1.59 5.73 26.46
N LEU A 787 -1.10 4.63 27.06
CA LEU A 787 0.14 4.66 27.85
C LEU A 787 1.30 4.00 27.12
N VAL A 788 1.10 2.81 26.52
CA VAL A 788 2.18 2.00 25.96
C VAL A 788 2.48 2.37 24.51
N GLU A 789 1.47 2.40 23.64
CA GLU A 789 1.65 2.61 22.20
C GLU A 789 2.37 3.92 21.89
N PRO A 790 2.01 5.08 22.48
CA PRO A 790 2.72 6.34 22.22
C PRO A 790 4.16 6.35 22.71
N GLN A 791 4.53 5.50 23.67
CA GLN A 791 5.88 5.45 24.23
C GLN A 791 6.82 4.58 23.41
N ILE A 792 6.34 3.43 22.94
CA ILE A 792 7.16 2.47 22.20
C ILE A 792 7.18 2.84 20.71
N ASN A 793 6.09 3.39 20.17
CA ASN A 793 6.03 3.80 18.78
C ASN A 793 6.94 5.02 18.56
N PRO A 794 8.08 4.89 17.86
CA PRO A 794 9.05 5.98 17.73
C PRO A 794 8.46 7.19 17.01
N ILE A 795 7.44 6.99 16.18
CA ILE A 795 6.75 8.06 15.45
C ILE A 795 5.85 8.90 16.37
N LYS A 796 5.26 8.27 17.40
CA LYS A 796 4.43 8.96 18.40
C LYS A 796 5.26 9.44 19.61
N HIS A 797 6.38 8.77 19.89
CA HIS A 797 7.26 9.06 21.02
C HIS A 797 7.98 10.39 20.85
N PHE A 798 8.56 10.64 19.66
CA PHE A 798 9.34 11.85 19.41
C PHE A 798 8.49 12.94 18.74
N PRO A 799 8.59 14.23 19.16
CA PRO A 799 9.39 14.75 20.26
C PRO A 799 8.65 14.82 21.61
N VAL A 800 7.32 14.75 21.63
CA VAL A 800 6.51 15.21 22.78
C VAL A 800 6.64 14.29 24.01
N VAL A 801 6.63 12.97 23.82
CA VAL A 801 6.75 12.01 24.94
C VAL A 801 8.14 12.13 25.57
N THR A 802 9.18 12.35 24.76
CA THR A 802 10.56 12.57 25.24
C THR A 802 10.70 13.85 26.06
N VAL A 803 10.12 14.96 25.61
CA VAL A 803 10.15 16.22 26.37
C VAL A 803 9.33 16.08 27.66
N SER A 804 8.18 15.40 27.61
CA SER A 804 7.35 15.15 28.79
C SER A 804 8.11 14.35 29.86
N HIS A 805 8.85 13.31 29.46
CA HIS A 805 9.76 12.59 30.37
C HIS A 805 10.77 13.53 31.01
N LYS A 806 11.46 14.38 30.24
CA LYS A 806 12.46 15.33 30.77
C LYS A 806 11.87 16.32 31.77
N VAL A 807 10.65 16.78 31.54
CA VAL A 807 9.98 17.75 32.43
C VAL A 807 9.54 17.07 33.73
N ILE A 808 9.03 15.84 33.66
CA ILE A 808 8.45 15.15 34.82
C ILE A 808 9.52 14.44 35.66
N LEU A 809 10.54 13.85 35.04
CA LEU A 809 11.55 13.03 35.72
C LEU A 809 12.27 13.72 36.90
N PRO A 810 12.63 15.02 36.83
CA PRO A 810 13.22 15.75 37.96
C PRO A 810 12.29 15.85 39.19
N THR A 811 10.97 15.73 39.01
CA THR A 811 9.99 15.83 40.11
C THR A 811 9.85 14.52 40.91
N GLY A 812 10.38 13.41 40.40
CA GLY A 812 10.26 12.09 41.03
C GLY A 812 10.74 12.01 42.48
N PRO A 813 11.98 12.43 42.79
CA PRO A 813 12.49 12.39 44.17
C PRO A 813 11.65 13.20 45.16
N MET A 814 11.13 14.36 44.74
CA MET A 814 10.23 15.18 45.55
C MET A 814 8.93 14.43 45.85
N LEU A 815 8.27 13.86 44.84
CA LEU A 815 7.03 13.10 45.01
C LEU A 815 7.23 11.85 45.88
N VAL A 816 8.36 11.14 45.72
CA VAL A 816 8.69 9.99 46.58
C VAL A 816 8.83 10.43 48.03
N ARG A 817 9.51 11.55 48.29
CA ARG A 817 9.70 12.09 49.64
C ARG A 817 8.36 12.44 50.30
N GLU A 818 7.45 13.10 49.58
CA GLU A 818 6.13 13.49 50.11
C GLU A 818 5.19 12.29 50.35
N LEU A 819 5.31 11.23 49.54
CA LEU A 819 4.48 10.02 49.67
C LEU A 819 5.04 8.97 50.63
N THR A 820 6.33 9.04 50.94
CA THR A 820 7.02 8.08 51.84
C THR A 820 6.38 7.97 53.23
N PRO A 821 5.93 9.06 53.90
CA PRO A 821 5.25 8.97 55.20
C PRO A 821 3.96 8.15 55.19
N TYR A 822 3.28 8.06 54.04
CA TYR A 822 1.97 7.41 53.93
C TYR A 822 2.06 5.96 53.41
N LEU A 823 2.97 5.68 52.47
CA LEU A 823 3.06 4.40 51.75
C LEU A 823 4.33 3.60 52.08
N GLY A 824 5.30 4.22 52.74
CA GLY A 824 6.65 3.67 52.89
C GLY A 824 7.49 3.83 51.63
N LYS A 825 8.82 3.92 51.81
CA LYS A 825 9.78 4.29 50.75
C LYS A 825 9.72 3.38 49.53
N THR A 826 9.52 2.07 49.71
CA THR A 826 9.50 1.11 48.60
C THR A 826 8.25 1.25 47.74
N GLN A 827 7.06 1.34 48.35
CA GLN A 827 5.81 1.50 47.60
C GLN A 827 5.71 2.88 46.98
N ALA A 828 6.16 3.93 47.67
CA ALA A 828 6.25 5.29 47.14
C ALA A 828 7.18 5.36 45.91
N ASN A 829 8.36 4.74 45.97
CA ASN A 829 9.25 4.64 44.80
C ASN A 829 8.59 3.91 43.64
N THR A 830 8.03 2.72 43.88
CA THR A 830 7.38 1.95 42.82
C THR A 830 6.24 2.75 42.19
N LEU A 831 5.37 3.36 43.00
CA LEU A 831 4.24 4.15 42.50
C LEU A 831 4.69 5.36 41.70
N VAL A 832 5.63 6.16 42.22
CA VAL A 832 6.09 7.38 41.54
C VAL A 832 6.82 7.04 40.25
N TRP A 833 7.76 6.11 40.26
CA TRP A 833 8.53 5.78 39.06
C TRP A 833 7.69 5.09 37.99
N THR A 834 6.75 4.21 38.37
CA THR A 834 5.79 3.64 37.40
C THR A 834 4.86 4.71 36.82
N THR A 835 4.42 5.68 37.64
CA THR A 835 3.59 6.80 37.18
C THR A 835 4.35 7.74 36.24
N ILE A 836 5.59 8.11 36.58
CA ILE A 836 6.46 8.94 35.73
C ILE A 836 6.79 8.23 34.41
N TRP A 837 6.92 6.91 34.44
CA TRP A 837 7.13 6.12 33.23
C TRP A 837 5.88 6.08 32.36
N LEU A 838 4.67 5.95 32.91
CA LEU A 838 3.42 5.79 32.13
C LEU A 838 2.79 7.11 31.65
N ILE A 839 2.80 8.18 32.47
CA ILE A 839 2.13 9.46 32.17
C ILE A 839 2.55 10.09 30.83
N PRO A 840 3.83 10.11 30.43
CA PRO A 840 4.26 10.72 29.18
C PRO A 840 3.52 10.20 27.93
N GLY A 841 3.05 8.96 27.96
CA GLY A 841 2.25 8.38 26.87
C GLY A 841 0.96 9.16 26.60
N VAL A 842 0.34 9.70 27.65
CA VAL A 842 -0.88 10.53 27.58
C VAL A 842 -0.65 11.77 26.73
N PHE A 843 0.49 12.45 26.87
CA PHE A 843 0.81 13.65 26.09
C PHE A 843 1.04 13.31 24.61
N GLY A 844 1.71 12.18 24.32
CA GLY A 844 1.86 11.67 22.97
C GLY A 844 0.50 11.42 22.30
N PHE A 845 -0.40 10.70 22.99
CA PHE A 845 -1.77 10.47 22.53
C PHE A 845 -2.53 11.78 22.29
N LEU A 846 -2.50 12.71 23.25
CA LEU A 846 -3.21 13.98 23.17
C LEU A 846 -2.81 14.82 21.97
N VAL A 847 -1.53 14.86 21.59
CA VAL A 847 -1.08 15.66 20.43
C VAL A 847 -1.76 15.19 19.13
N TRP A 848 -1.82 13.88 18.92
CA TRP A 848 -2.45 13.31 17.73
C TRP A 848 -3.98 13.46 17.75
N GLU A 849 -4.60 13.27 18.92
CA GLU A 849 -6.03 13.50 19.13
C GLU A 849 -6.44 14.96 18.90
N LEU A 850 -5.69 15.91 19.47
CA LEU A 850 -5.95 17.34 19.34
C LEU A 850 -5.78 17.82 17.89
N LYS A 851 -4.81 17.26 17.16
CA LYS A 851 -4.61 17.54 15.73
C LYS A 851 -5.84 17.15 14.90
N GLU A 852 -6.42 15.97 15.15
CA GLU A 852 -7.64 15.56 14.45
C GLU A 852 -8.87 16.35 14.92
N ASN A 853 -8.98 16.63 16.22
CA ASN A 853 -10.07 17.42 16.79
C ASN A 853 -10.10 18.86 16.26
N TRP A 854 -8.92 19.45 15.99
CA TRP A 854 -8.81 20.77 15.37
C TRP A 854 -9.58 20.84 14.05
N ARG A 855 -9.49 19.79 13.23
CA ARG A 855 -10.09 19.71 11.89
C ARG A 855 -11.61 19.49 11.90
N LEU A 856 -12.21 19.23 13.06
CA LEU A 856 -13.65 18.97 13.17
C LEU A 856 -14.51 20.22 12.97
N TYR A 857 -14.03 21.38 13.41
CA TYR A 857 -14.84 22.59 13.51
C TYR A 857 -14.88 23.39 12.20
N ALA A 858 -16.04 23.93 11.86
CA ALA A 858 -16.27 24.67 10.61
C ALA A 858 -15.34 25.90 10.48
N ALA A 859 -15.08 26.60 11.57
CA ALA A 859 -14.18 27.74 11.61
C ALA A 859 -12.69 27.37 11.37
N ASN A 860 -12.32 26.09 11.50
CA ASN A 860 -10.98 25.58 11.21
C ASN A 860 -10.90 24.90 9.83
N ARG A 861 -11.95 24.99 9.01
CA ARG A 861 -11.97 24.45 7.64
C ARG A 861 -10.86 25.10 6.82
N ARG A 862 -10.26 24.32 5.92
CA ARG A 862 -9.28 24.86 4.98
C ARG A 862 -10.00 25.90 4.09
N PRO A 863 -9.40 27.07 3.85
CA PRO A 863 -10.03 28.12 3.03
C PRO A 863 -10.14 27.71 1.56
N ARG A 864 -9.37 26.71 1.13
CA ARG A 864 -9.28 26.23 -0.25
C ARG A 864 -9.65 24.75 -0.31
N LEU A 865 -10.15 24.32 -1.47
CA LEU A 865 -10.30 22.89 -1.79
C LEU A 865 -8.96 22.18 -1.62
N GLY A 866 -8.92 21.22 -0.70
CA GLY A 866 -7.72 20.47 -0.38
C GLY A 866 -7.68 19.14 -1.12
N CYS A 867 -6.47 18.64 -1.35
CA CYS A 867 -6.27 17.26 -1.78
C CYS A 867 -6.80 16.29 -0.71
N GLU A 868 -7.51 15.27 -1.17
CA GLU A 868 -8.09 14.23 -0.34
C GLU A 868 -7.27 12.94 -0.33
N SER A 869 -7.42 12.20 0.76
CA SER A 869 -6.92 10.84 0.85
C SER A 869 -7.86 9.88 0.13
N ILE A 870 -7.31 9.08 -0.78
CA ILE A 870 -8.01 8.09 -1.60
C ILE A 870 -7.67 6.67 -1.12
N GLY A 871 -6.39 6.38 -0.89
CA GLY A 871 -5.93 5.04 -0.51
C GLY A 871 -6.35 4.63 0.91
N LEU A 872 -6.34 3.31 1.17
CA LEU A 872 -6.65 2.69 2.47
C LEU A 872 -5.84 3.26 3.65
N HIS A 873 -4.60 3.68 3.38
CA HIS A 873 -3.68 4.25 4.37
C HIS A 873 -3.68 5.78 4.41
N GLY A 874 -4.67 6.41 3.78
CA GLY A 874 -4.75 7.87 3.71
C GLY A 874 -3.93 8.50 2.58
N GLU A 875 -3.58 7.71 1.57
CA GLU A 875 -2.69 8.12 0.46
C GLU A 875 -3.41 9.03 -0.54
N THR A 876 -2.75 10.06 -1.06
CA THR A 876 -3.27 10.92 -2.14
C THR A 876 -3.08 10.26 -3.53
N MET A 877 -3.74 10.78 -4.58
CA MET A 877 -3.56 10.26 -5.95
C MET A 877 -2.08 10.27 -6.38
N LEU A 878 -1.38 11.37 -6.12
CA LEU A 878 0.06 11.48 -6.37
C LEU A 878 0.85 10.44 -5.56
N GLN A 879 0.48 10.17 -4.31
CA GLN A 879 1.15 9.16 -3.50
C GLN A 879 0.89 7.73 -3.99
N LEU A 880 -0.22 7.45 -4.66
CA LEU A 880 -0.48 6.14 -5.27
C LEU A 880 0.43 5.89 -6.48
N LEU A 881 0.64 6.93 -7.31
CA LEU A 881 1.36 6.85 -8.59
C LEU A 881 2.87 7.09 -8.46
N ARG A 882 3.31 8.04 -7.62
CA ARG A 882 4.71 8.46 -7.57
C ARG A 882 5.56 7.54 -6.70
N PRO A 883 6.64 6.91 -7.22
CA PRO A 883 7.58 6.17 -6.41
C PRO A 883 8.24 7.06 -5.34
N GLY A 884 8.25 6.61 -4.07
CA GLY A 884 8.93 7.34 -3.01
C GLY A 884 8.92 6.65 -1.65
N PHE A 885 9.51 7.32 -0.66
CA PHE A 885 9.67 6.80 0.71
C PHE A 885 8.31 6.56 1.42
N HIS A 886 7.26 7.30 1.08
CA HIS A 886 5.88 7.10 1.59
C HIS A 886 4.84 7.12 0.46
N SER A 887 5.26 6.75 -0.75
CA SER A 887 4.45 6.79 -1.97
C SER A 887 4.83 5.66 -2.93
N GLY A 888 4.06 5.49 -4.00
CA GLY A 888 4.27 4.53 -5.07
C GLY A 888 3.63 3.19 -4.77
N THR A 889 2.42 3.18 -4.21
CA THR A 889 1.65 1.97 -3.88
C THR A 889 1.46 1.09 -5.11
N LEU A 890 1.07 1.69 -6.24
CA LEU A 890 0.94 0.98 -7.53
C LEU A 890 2.30 0.55 -8.09
N PRO A 891 3.31 1.44 -8.26
CA PRO A 891 4.64 1.04 -8.70
C PRO A 891 5.28 -0.08 -7.86
N LYS A 892 5.05 -0.09 -6.53
CA LYS A 892 5.55 -1.12 -5.62
C LYS A 892 4.76 -2.42 -5.73
N ALA A 893 3.43 -2.35 -5.87
CA ALA A 893 2.58 -3.53 -6.09
C ALA A 893 2.95 -4.24 -7.39
N PHE A 894 3.09 -3.51 -8.49
CA PHE A 894 3.54 -4.06 -9.78
C PHE A 894 4.98 -4.61 -9.71
N ALA A 895 5.91 -3.88 -9.09
CA ALA A 895 7.28 -4.38 -8.90
C ALA A 895 7.34 -5.66 -8.04
N ALA A 896 6.50 -5.76 -7.01
CA ALA A 896 6.37 -6.97 -6.21
C ALA A 896 5.82 -8.13 -7.03
N LEU A 897 4.79 -7.91 -7.86
CA LEU A 897 4.25 -8.92 -8.76
C LEU A 897 5.31 -9.42 -9.76
N ARG A 898 6.06 -8.52 -10.40
CA ARG A 898 7.17 -8.88 -11.31
C ARG A 898 8.27 -9.67 -10.63
N ARG A 899 8.68 -9.28 -9.41
CA ARG A 899 9.72 -10.01 -8.66
C ARG A 899 9.30 -11.43 -8.31
N GLU A 900 8.02 -11.64 -8.04
CA GLU A 900 7.50 -12.96 -7.69
C GLU A 900 7.26 -13.82 -8.94
N SER A 901 6.88 -13.24 -10.08
CA SER A 901 6.78 -13.99 -11.35
C SER A 901 8.14 -14.53 -11.81
N ARG A 902 9.23 -13.78 -11.57
CA ARG A 902 10.62 -14.21 -11.85
C ARG A 902 11.12 -15.38 -10.99
N LYS A 903 10.46 -15.70 -9.87
CA LYS A 903 11.08 -16.48 -8.78
C LYS A 903 10.95 -18.00 -8.83
N VAL A 904 10.09 -18.66 -9.61
CA VAL A 904 10.12 -20.13 -9.91
C VAL A 904 8.83 -20.65 -10.61
N LYS A 905 8.99 -21.73 -11.40
CA LYS A 905 8.00 -22.55 -12.15
C LYS A 905 6.71 -22.96 -11.41
N ASP A 906 6.67 -22.88 -10.08
CA ASP A 906 5.62 -23.45 -9.23
C ASP A 906 4.95 -22.33 -8.40
N VAL A 907 4.49 -21.31 -9.10
CA VAL A 907 3.73 -20.23 -8.45
C VAL A 907 2.43 -20.83 -7.97
N ASP A 908 2.31 -20.98 -6.65
CA ASP A 908 1.03 -21.17 -5.98
C ASP A 908 0.13 -20.01 -6.46
N ALA A 909 -0.74 -20.26 -7.45
CA ALA A 909 -1.51 -19.23 -8.15
C ALA A 909 -2.27 -18.32 -7.16
N ASN A 910 -2.57 -18.88 -5.98
CA ASN A 910 -3.13 -18.23 -4.82
C ASN A 910 -2.30 -17.06 -4.26
N TRP A 911 -0.96 -17.11 -4.34
CA TRP A 911 -0.07 -16.05 -3.86
C TRP A 911 -0.01 -14.86 -4.82
N VAL A 912 0.04 -15.09 -6.13
CA VAL A 912 -0.08 -14.03 -7.14
C VAL A 912 -1.45 -13.37 -7.08
N LEU A 913 -2.52 -14.16 -6.91
CA LEU A 913 -3.88 -13.62 -6.68
C LEU A 913 -3.96 -12.72 -5.44
N ARG A 914 -3.24 -13.06 -4.35
CA ARG A 914 -3.17 -12.21 -3.16
C ARG A 914 -2.44 -10.90 -3.40
N LYS A 915 -1.39 -10.90 -4.23
CA LYS A 915 -0.65 -9.67 -4.58
C LYS A 915 -1.44 -8.81 -5.57
N TRP A 916 -2.17 -9.42 -6.49
CA TRP A 916 -3.08 -8.73 -7.40
C TRP A 916 -4.23 -8.04 -6.65
N ALA A 917 -4.70 -8.62 -5.55
CA ALA A 917 -5.74 -8.01 -4.71
C ALA A 917 -5.35 -6.61 -4.21
N ALA A 918 -4.05 -6.30 -4.02
CA ALA A 918 -3.61 -4.97 -3.64
C ALA A 918 -3.91 -3.92 -4.72
N ILE A 919 -3.74 -4.27 -6.00
CA ILE A 919 -4.07 -3.38 -7.14
C ILE A 919 -5.58 -3.20 -7.24
N VAL A 920 -6.34 -4.30 -7.17
CA VAL A 920 -7.81 -4.26 -7.18
C VAL A 920 -8.36 -3.38 -6.05
N HIS A 921 -7.74 -3.43 -4.87
CA HIS A 921 -8.12 -2.56 -3.76
C HIS A 921 -7.87 -1.07 -4.06
N VAL A 922 -6.78 -0.71 -4.76
CA VAL A 922 -6.55 0.67 -5.20
C VAL A 922 -7.57 1.08 -6.26
N GLU A 923 -7.88 0.21 -7.22
CA GLU A 923 -8.91 0.45 -8.23
C GLU A 923 -10.28 0.71 -7.60
N GLU A 924 -10.66 -0.06 -6.57
CA GLU A 924 -11.90 0.13 -5.81
C GLU A 924 -11.90 1.44 -5.01
N SER A 925 -10.77 1.78 -4.36
CA SER A 925 -10.62 3.07 -3.67
C SER A 925 -10.78 4.26 -4.61
N VAL A 926 -10.22 4.18 -5.82
CA VAL A 926 -10.37 5.24 -6.85
C VAL A 926 -11.80 5.28 -7.40
N ARG A 927 -12.43 4.12 -7.64
CA ARG A 927 -13.85 4.02 -8.01
C ARG A 927 -14.72 4.78 -7.02
N HIS A 928 -14.59 4.47 -5.73
CA HIS A 928 -15.33 5.15 -4.66
C HIS A 928 -15.02 6.64 -4.57
N PHE A 929 -13.78 7.06 -4.82
CA PHE A 929 -13.42 8.47 -4.86
C PHE A 929 -14.19 9.20 -5.97
N VAL A 930 -14.21 8.67 -7.19
CA VAL A 930 -14.94 9.28 -8.32
C VAL A 930 -16.45 9.25 -8.10
N GLU A 931 -17.01 8.14 -7.62
CA GLU A 931 -18.44 8.03 -7.30
C GLU A 931 -18.85 9.06 -6.24
N ARG A 932 -18.08 9.18 -5.16
CA ARG A 932 -18.44 10.03 -4.02
C ARG A 932 -18.21 11.51 -4.27
N GLU A 933 -17.23 11.88 -5.09
CA GLU A 933 -16.84 13.27 -5.31
C GLU A 933 -17.40 13.89 -6.58
N LEU A 934 -17.60 13.09 -7.63
CA LEU A 934 -18.15 13.56 -8.90
C LEU A 934 -19.63 13.16 -9.05
N LEU A 935 -19.94 11.86 -8.98
CA LEU A 935 -21.30 11.39 -9.31
C LEU A 935 -22.33 11.86 -8.28
N HIS A 936 -22.04 11.69 -6.99
CA HIS A 936 -22.92 12.21 -5.94
C HIS A 936 -23.09 13.73 -6.00
N LEU A 937 -22.08 14.48 -6.43
CA LEU A 937 -22.19 15.93 -6.58
C LEU A 937 -23.16 16.29 -7.71
N LEU A 938 -23.05 15.62 -8.85
CA LEU A 938 -23.95 15.82 -9.98
C LEU A 938 -25.39 15.39 -9.66
N GLU A 939 -25.57 14.28 -8.93
CA GLU A 939 -26.87 13.81 -8.44
C GLU A 939 -27.55 14.83 -7.50
N GLU A 940 -26.84 15.30 -6.47
CA GLU A 940 -27.40 16.22 -5.46
C GLU A 940 -27.64 17.62 -6.03
N ALA A 941 -26.80 18.07 -6.96
CA ALA A 941 -27.01 19.33 -7.67
C ALA A 941 -28.25 19.32 -8.58
N SER A 942 -28.93 18.16 -8.72
CA SER A 942 -30.11 17.98 -9.58
C SER A 942 -29.86 18.51 -10.99
N VAL A 943 -28.62 18.38 -11.49
CA VAL A 943 -28.31 18.69 -12.89
C VAL A 943 -29.21 17.77 -13.69
N THR A 944 -30.18 18.34 -14.40
CA THR A 944 -31.18 17.62 -15.20
C THR A 944 -30.50 16.98 -16.41
N SER A 945 -29.63 16.02 -16.16
CA SER A 945 -29.03 15.18 -17.17
C SER A 945 -29.93 13.95 -17.33
N PRO A 946 -30.31 13.56 -18.56
CA PRO A 946 -31.00 12.30 -18.81
C PRO A 946 -30.10 11.07 -18.57
N CYS A 947 -28.82 11.26 -18.25
CA CYS A 947 -27.82 10.21 -18.10
C CYS A 947 -27.70 9.73 -16.64
N ASN A 948 -27.80 8.41 -16.44
CA ASN A 948 -27.48 7.76 -15.17
C ASN A 948 -26.00 7.41 -15.17
N TRP A 949 -25.17 8.38 -14.76
CA TRP A 949 -23.72 8.24 -14.73
C TRP A 949 -23.27 7.09 -13.82
N THR A 950 -22.37 6.26 -14.33
CA THR A 950 -21.77 5.15 -13.57
C THR A 950 -20.29 5.01 -13.93
N VAL A 951 -19.49 4.52 -12.98
CA VAL A 951 -18.10 4.13 -13.25
C VAL A 951 -18.12 2.72 -13.84
N LEU A 952 -17.76 2.58 -15.11
CA LEU A 952 -17.71 1.30 -15.79
C LEU A 952 -16.48 0.51 -15.33
N ASN A 953 -15.30 1.05 -15.63
CA ASN A 953 -14.01 0.43 -15.32
C ASN A 953 -13.08 1.43 -14.64
N VAL A 954 -12.28 0.93 -13.70
CA VAL A 954 -11.09 1.61 -13.20
C VAL A 954 -9.91 0.71 -13.54
N ARG A 955 -8.89 1.27 -14.18
CA ARG A 955 -7.70 0.52 -14.62
C ARG A 955 -6.46 1.23 -14.10
N ALA A 956 -5.73 0.57 -13.22
CA ALA A 956 -4.47 1.08 -12.70
C ALA A 956 -3.28 0.57 -13.50
N ALA A 957 -2.35 1.46 -13.82
CA ALA A 957 -1.02 1.17 -14.35
C ALA A 957 0.06 1.62 -13.34
N THR A 958 1.34 1.59 -13.72
CA THR A 958 2.41 1.98 -12.78
C THR A 958 2.42 3.47 -12.49
N ASN A 959 2.27 4.33 -13.50
CA ASN A 959 2.32 5.79 -13.42
C ASN A 959 0.98 6.47 -13.79
N ARG A 960 -0.06 5.69 -14.08
CA ARG A 960 -1.35 6.17 -14.58
C ARG A 960 -2.54 5.43 -13.99
N ILE A 961 -3.67 6.12 -13.80
CA ILE A 961 -4.97 5.52 -13.52
C ILE A 961 -6.00 6.07 -14.50
N ASP A 962 -6.78 5.19 -15.13
CA ASP A 962 -7.91 5.55 -15.97
C ASP A 962 -9.23 5.15 -15.35
N VAL A 963 -10.22 6.02 -15.45
CA VAL A 963 -11.60 5.78 -15.03
C VAL A 963 -12.52 6.05 -16.21
N ASP A 964 -13.22 5.01 -16.66
CA ASP A 964 -14.21 5.08 -17.73
C ASP A 964 -15.59 5.38 -17.11
N LEU A 965 -16.16 6.54 -17.43
CA LEU A 965 -17.49 6.99 -17.05
C LEU A 965 -18.48 6.72 -18.17
N SER A 966 -19.58 6.02 -17.90
CA SER A 966 -20.62 5.76 -18.90
C SER A 966 -22.02 6.03 -18.38
N ASP A 967 -22.96 6.25 -19.30
CA ASP A 967 -24.38 6.19 -19.00
C ASP A 967 -24.80 4.72 -18.88
N ARG A 968 -25.59 4.37 -17.85
CA ARG A 968 -26.07 3.00 -17.60
C ARG A 968 -26.81 2.40 -18.80
N LEU A 969 -27.41 3.24 -19.64
CA LEU A 969 -28.14 2.83 -20.84
C LEU A 969 -27.25 2.71 -22.09
N ARG A 970 -26.06 3.32 -22.08
CA ARG A 970 -25.15 3.41 -23.23
C ARG A 970 -23.69 3.24 -22.79
N PRO A 971 -23.27 2.00 -22.47
CA PRO A 971 -21.90 1.72 -22.00
C PRO A 971 -20.83 1.98 -23.08
N ASP A 972 -21.20 1.92 -24.36
CA ASP A 972 -20.26 1.98 -25.49
C ASP A 972 -19.69 3.40 -25.76
N GLN A 973 -20.26 4.44 -25.15
CA GLN A 973 -19.85 5.83 -25.33
C GLN A 973 -19.08 6.39 -24.11
N ALA A 974 -18.34 5.57 -23.36
CA ALA A 974 -17.73 5.98 -22.10
C ALA A 974 -16.68 7.12 -22.23
N ALA A 975 -16.79 8.16 -21.39
CA ALA A 975 -15.80 9.22 -21.26
C ALA A 975 -14.68 8.79 -20.32
N ARG A 976 -13.42 9.00 -20.71
CA ARG A 976 -12.27 8.54 -19.92
C ARG A 976 -11.61 9.70 -19.17
N LEU A 977 -11.59 9.59 -17.85
CA LEU A 977 -10.77 10.41 -16.96
C LEU A 977 -9.42 9.72 -16.75
N THR A 978 -8.34 10.47 -16.90
CA THR A 978 -6.97 9.96 -16.75
C THR A 978 -6.22 10.81 -15.73
N TRP A 979 -5.58 10.14 -14.77
CA TRP A 979 -4.56 10.72 -13.89
C TRP A 979 -3.22 10.11 -14.25
N GLU A 980 -2.24 10.96 -14.53
CA GLU A 980 -0.92 10.57 -15.00
C GLU A 980 0.16 11.31 -14.22
N HIS A 981 1.23 10.63 -13.89
CA HIS A 981 2.41 11.24 -13.31
C HIS A 981 3.50 11.43 -14.38
N ASP A 982 3.74 12.67 -14.77
CA ASP A 982 4.75 13.08 -15.76
C ASP A 982 5.81 13.99 -15.12
N ASP A 983 7.09 13.61 -15.25
CA ASP A 983 8.30 14.35 -14.83
C ASP A 983 8.15 15.22 -13.56
N ALA A 984 7.54 14.64 -12.51
CA ALA A 984 7.30 15.17 -11.16
C ALA A 984 5.99 15.92 -10.90
N THR A 985 5.11 16.09 -11.89
CA THR A 985 3.77 16.67 -11.74
C THR A 985 2.67 15.64 -11.93
N LEU A 986 1.51 15.87 -11.31
CA LEU A 986 0.31 15.06 -11.56
C LEU A 986 -0.54 15.77 -12.62
N VAL A 987 -0.71 15.14 -13.77
CA VAL A 987 -1.49 15.61 -14.90
C VAL A 987 -2.86 14.93 -14.90
N GLY A 988 -3.92 15.72 -15.06
CA GLY A 988 -5.29 15.24 -15.24
C GLY A 988 -5.75 15.49 -16.67
N SER A 989 -6.36 14.51 -17.31
CA SER A 989 -6.97 14.72 -18.64
C SER A 989 -8.32 14.04 -18.78
N VAL A 990 -9.16 14.62 -19.64
CA VAL A 990 -10.43 14.01 -20.06
C VAL A 990 -10.37 13.79 -21.55
N ARG A 991 -10.41 12.53 -21.97
CA ARG A 991 -10.57 12.19 -23.39
C ARG A 991 -12.07 12.19 -23.70
N PRO A 992 -12.57 13.11 -24.55
CA PRO A 992 -13.98 13.21 -24.86
C PRO A 992 -14.40 11.97 -25.64
N SER A 993 -15.51 11.39 -25.22
CA SER A 993 -16.26 10.40 -25.96
C SER A 993 -17.59 11.00 -26.40
N GLY A 994 -18.37 10.26 -27.21
CA GLY A 994 -19.73 10.64 -27.58
C GLY A 994 -20.60 11.09 -26.39
N LEU A 995 -20.37 10.54 -25.19
CA LEU A 995 -21.10 10.92 -23.98
C LEU A 995 -20.97 12.39 -23.61
N LEU A 996 -19.77 13.00 -23.70
CA LEU A 996 -19.60 14.43 -23.40
C LEU A 996 -20.02 15.32 -24.57
N ALA A 997 -19.88 14.84 -25.80
CA ALA A 997 -20.25 15.58 -27.00
C ALA A 997 -21.77 15.71 -27.19
N GLU A 998 -22.55 14.76 -26.69
CA GLU A 998 -24.02 14.75 -26.80
C GLU A 998 -24.73 15.57 -25.71
N LEU A 999 -24.01 16.10 -24.72
CA LEU A 999 -24.61 16.88 -23.63
C LEU A 999 -25.00 18.30 -24.09
N PRO A 1000 -26.13 18.84 -23.61
CA PRO A 1000 -26.45 20.25 -23.80
C PRO A 1000 -25.32 21.14 -23.26
N PRO A 1001 -24.99 22.27 -23.93
CA PRO A 1001 -23.84 23.12 -23.56
C PRO A 1001 -23.92 23.61 -22.10
N ASP A 1002 -25.12 23.96 -21.62
CA ASP A 1002 -25.31 24.39 -20.24
C ASP A 1002 -24.99 23.26 -19.23
N VAL A 1003 -25.30 22.01 -19.56
CA VAL A 1003 -25.01 20.83 -18.72
C VAL A 1003 -23.54 20.44 -18.80
N LEU A 1004 -22.93 20.56 -19.99
CA LEU A 1004 -21.51 20.31 -20.20
C LEU A 1004 -20.67 21.22 -19.31
N ASP A 1005 -21.00 22.51 -19.25
CA ASP A 1005 -20.34 23.50 -18.39
C ASP A 1005 -20.34 23.07 -16.90
N TYR A 1006 -21.47 22.57 -16.38
CA TYR A 1006 -21.54 22.02 -15.01
C TYR A 1006 -20.66 20.79 -14.80
N VAL A 1007 -20.69 19.86 -15.75
CA VAL A 1007 -19.91 18.61 -15.68
C VAL A 1007 -18.41 18.93 -15.74
N VAL A 1008 -18.00 19.88 -16.57
CA VAL A 1008 -16.61 20.37 -16.66
C VAL A 1008 -16.17 20.98 -15.33
N VAL A 1009 -16.97 21.84 -14.71
CA VAL A 1009 -16.64 22.42 -13.38
C VAL A 1009 -16.57 21.33 -12.29
N ALA A 1010 -17.44 20.33 -12.33
CA ALA A 1010 -17.39 19.19 -11.42
C ALA A 1010 -16.12 18.35 -11.60
N MET A 1011 -15.73 18.06 -12.85
CA MET A 1011 -14.49 17.35 -13.19
C MET A 1011 -13.25 18.15 -12.77
N SER A 1012 -13.23 19.46 -12.98
CA SER A 1012 -12.20 20.37 -12.47
C SER A 1012 -12.04 20.26 -10.94
N GLY A 1013 -13.14 20.29 -10.19
CA GLY A 1013 -13.14 20.11 -8.74
C GLY A 1013 -12.63 18.72 -8.31
N LEU A 1014 -12.99 17.67 -9.05
CA LEU A 1014 -12.50 16.31 -8.83
C LEU A 1014 -10.97 16.23 -8.99
N PHE A 1015 -10.42 16.78 -10.08
CA PHE A 1015 -8.97 16.79 -10.32
C PHE A 1015 -8.23 17.59 -9.25
N GLN A 1016 -8.78 18.72 -8.80
CA GLN A 1016 -8.19 19.48 -7.70
C GLN A 1016 -8.20 18.70 -6.38
N ARG A 1017 -9.27 17.95 -6.07
CA ARG A 1017 -9.32 17.06 -4.89
C ARG A 1017 -8.38 15.87 -5.01
N ALA A 1018 -8.08 15.41 -6.22
CA ALA A 1018 -7.03 14.42 -6.46
C ALA A 1018 -5.61 15.02 -6.28
N GLY A 1019 -5.47 16.34 -6.32
CA GLY A 1019 -4.20 17.05 -6.23
C GLY A 1019 -3.48 17.18 -7.57
N VAL A 1020 -4.22 17.22 -8.68
CA VAL A 1020 -3.68 17.50 -10.02
C VAL A 1020 -3.13 18.92 -10.07
N GLU A 1021 -1.97 19.04 -10.71
CA GLU A 1021 -1.25 20.31 -10.87
C GLU A 1021 -1.46 20.90 -12.26
N VAL A 1022 -1.58 20.04 -13.28
CA VAL A 1022 -1.73 20.42 -14.69
C VAL A 1022 -2.92 19.68 -15.30
N LEU A 1023 -3.77 20.39 -16.04
CA LEU A 1023 -4.83 19.77 -16.84
C LEU A 1023 -4.45 19.79 -18.31
N GLN A 1024 -4.75 18.71 -19.00
CA GLN A 1024 -4.56 18.57 -20.44
C GLN A 1024 -5.78 17.94 -21.10
N GLY A 1025 -5.91 18.13 -22.41
CA GLY A 1025 -6.96 17.53 -23.22
C GLY A 1025 -7.86 18.55 -23.90
N PRO A 1026 -8.75 18.07 -24.79
CA PRO A 1026 -9.59 18.93 -25.63
C PRO A 1026 -10.78 19.54 -24.87
N VAL A 1027 -11.06 19.09 -23.64
CA VAL A 1027 -12.09 19.67 -22.77
C VAL A 1027 -11.49 20.87 -22.03
N PRO A 1028 -12.13 22.06 -22.04
CA PRO A 1028 -11.58 23.29 -21.44
C PRO A 1028 -11.70 23.28 -19.90
N LEU A 1029 -11.02 22.33 -19.26
CA LEU A 1029 -10.97 22.19 -17.81
C LEU A 1029 -10.11 23.30 -17.21
N GLN A 1030 -10.51 23.81 -16.04
CA GLN A 1030 -9.75 24.83 -15.30
C GLN A 1030 -9.37 24.32 -13.92
N ILE A 1031 -8.09 24.40 -13.57
CA ILE A 1031 -7.62 24.39 -12.17
C ILE A 1031 -7.15 25.80 -11.90
N ASP A 1032 -7.98 26.61 -11.24
CA ASP A 1032 -7.47 27.78 -10.56
C ASP A 1032 -6.63 27.25 -9.38
N PRO A 1033 -5.34 27.61 -9.25
CA PRO A 1033 -4.51 27.22 -8.11
C PRO A 1033 -4.99 27.84 -6.80
N ASN A 1034 -6.30 28.02 -6.57
CA ASN A 1034 -6.85 28.67 -5.39
C ASN A 1034 -8.34 28.46 -5.11
N PHE A 1035 -9.12 27.63 -5.83
CA PHE A 1035 -10.59 27.52 -5.64
C PHE A 1035 -11.01 27.69 -4.16
N PRO A 1036 -11.50 28.88 -3.80
CA PRO A 1036 -11.90 29.13 -2.42
C PRO A 1036 -13.11 28.26 -2.12
N TRP A 1037 -13.15 27.69 -0.92
CA TRP A 1037 -14.29 26.90 -0.47
C TRP A 1037 -15.61 27.68 -0.62
N THR A 1038 -15.57 29.00 -0.36
CA THR A 1038 -16.72 29.90 -0.53
C THR A 1038 -17.21 29.97 -1.97
N THR A 1039 -16.29 30.02 -2.94
CA THR A 1039 -16.62 30.02 -4.37
C THR A 1039 -17.19 28.68 -4.78
N TRP A 1040 -16.61 27.58 -4.31
CA TRP A 1040 -17.13 26.24 -4.55
C TRP A 1040 -18.58 26.08 -4.07
N VAL A 1041 -18.88 26.55 -2.85
CA VAL A 1041 -20.26 26.55 -2.34
C VAL A 1041 -21.19 27.40 -3.20
N GLN A 1042 -20.75 28.59 -3.64
CA GLN A 1042 -21.57 29.47 -4.48
C GLN A 1042 -21.92 28.85 -5.84
N ILE A 1043 -20.97 28.16 -6.48
CA ILE A 1043 -21.19 27.44 -7.74
C ILE A 1043 -22.31 26.40 -7.56
N TRP A 1044 -22.27 25.62 -6.48
CA TRP A 1044 -23.24 24.54 -6.25
C TRP A 1044 -24.47 24.98 -5.46
N THR A 1045 -24.76 26.29 -5.38
CA THR A 1045 -25.98 26.80 -4.76
C THR A 1045 -27.09 26.90 -5.82
N PRO A 1046 -28.29 26.33 -5.60
CA PRO A 1046 -29.34 26.12 -6.61
C PRO A 1046 -29.96 27.36 -7.29
N SER A 1047 -29.41 28.57 -7.14
CA SER A 1047 -29.95 29.82 -7.71
C SER A 1047 -28.98 30.65 -8.57
N LYS A 1048 -27.68 30.30 -8.69
CA LYS A 1048 -26.67 31.17 -9.32
C LYS A 1048 -25.69 30.51 -10.28
N ALA A 1049 -25.90 29.24 -10.57
CA ALA A 1049 -24.83 28.41 -11.08
C ALA A 1049 -24.49 28.67 -12.58
N ILE A 1050 -25.28 29.49 -13.28
CA ILE A 1050 -25.08 29.89 -14.69
C ILE A 1050 -24.22 31.17 -14.84
N ALA A 1051 -24.03 31.97 -13.79
CA ALA A 1051 -23.43 33.31 -13.92
C ALA A 1051 -21.90 33.39 -13.70
N PHE A 1052 -21.20 32.26 -13.46
CA PHE A 1052 -19.83 32.28 -12.93
C PHE A 1052 -18.75 31.78 -13.90
N LEU A 1053 -19.10 31.34 -15.11
CA LEU A 1053 -18.09 31.17 -16.15
C LEU A 1053 -17.72 32.57 -16.68
N PRO A 1054 -16.49 33.06 -16.48
CA PRO A 1054 -16.06 34.26 -17.20
C PRO A 1054 -16.22 33.97 -18.69
N ASP A 1055 -16.71 34.95 -19.46
CA ASP A 1055 -16.88 34.91 -20.91
C ASP A 1055 -15.58 34.45 -21.61
N ALA A 1056 -15.38 33.13 -21.71
CA ALA A 1056 -14.40 32.50 -22.57
C ALA A 1056 -15.00 32.21 -23.96
N ARG A 1057 -16.19 32.77 -24.25
CA ARG A 1057 -16.89 32.63 -25.52
C ARG A 1057 -16.43 33.60 -26.62
N THR A 1058 -15.43 34.45 -26.36
CA THR A 1058 -14.93 35.36 -27.42
C THR A 1058 -13.84 34.80 -28.32
N GLU A 1059 -13.21 33.67 -28.01
CA GLU A 1059 -12.25 33.04 -28.95
C GLU A 1059 -12.24 31.51 -28.80
N THR A 1060 -13.27 30.83 -29.31
CA THR A 1060 -13.14 29.41 -29.69
C THR A 1060 -13.54 29.22 -31.13
N ALA A 1061 -12.50 28.89 -31.91
CA ALA A 1061 -12.62 28.18 -33.16
C ALA A 1061 -13.63 27.04 -33.02
N THR A 1062 -14.51 26.96 -34.01
CA THR A 1062 -15.31 25.79 -34.36
C THR A 1062 -14.55 24.50 -34.10
N VAL A 1063 -15.05 23.70 -33.15
CA VAL A 1063 -14.69 22.29 -32.97
C VAL A 1063 -15.08 21.57 -34.26
N ALA A 1064 -14.13 21.44 -35.18
CA ALA A 1064 -14.26 20.56 -36.32
C ALA A 1064 -14.00 19.13 -35.85
N ILE A 1065 -15.08 18.38 -35.64
CA ILE A 1065 -15.04 16.92 -35.55
C ILE A 1065 -14.66 16.43 -36.95
N ALA A 1066 -13.41 16.02 -37.14
CA ALA A 1066 -12.95 15.46 -38.40
C ALA A 1066 -13.58 14.08 -38.60
N ASP A 1067 -14.51 14.02 -39.56
CA ASP A 1067 -15.10 12.80 -40.10
C ASP A 1067 -14.07 12.13 -41.01
N VAL A 1068 -13.68 10.90 -40.68
CA VAL A 1068 -12.86 10.04 -41.54
C VAL A 1068 -13.81 9.27 -42.45
N SER A 1069 -14.05 9.75 -43.66
CA SER A 1069 -14.47 8.91 -44.79
C SER A 1069 -14.12 9.54 -46.15
N GLU A 1070 -13.27 8.81 -46.89
CA GLU A 1070 -13.16 8.64 -48.35
C GLU A 1070 -13.27 9.83 -49.34
N GLY A 1071 -12.30 9.91 -50.25
CA GLY A 1071 -12.51 10.41 -51.61
C GLY A 1071 -11.40 11.27 -52.19
N ALA A 1072 -10.64 10.70 -53.12
CA ALA A 1072 -9.61 11.38 -53.91
C ALA A 1072 -10.19 12.52 -54.78
N GLU A 1073 -9.43 13.60 -54.98
CA GLU A 1073 -9.04 14.11 -56.31
C GLU A 1073 -8.10 15.33 -56.24
N LEU A 1074 -7.26 15.42 -57.26
CA LEU A 1074 -6.14 16.35 -57.47
C LEU A 1074 -6.58 17.79 -57.76
N GLY A 1075 -5.76 18.77 -57.36
CA GLY A 1075 -5.88 20.16 -57.82
C GLY A 1075 -4.78 21.08 -57.25
N GLU A 1076 -3.86 21.48 -58.12
CA GLU A 1076 -2.67 22.32 -57.91
C GLU A 1076 -2.92 23.79 -57.43
N PRO A 1077 -1.84 24.54 -57.06
CA PRO A 1077 -1.89 25.70 -56.18
C PRO A 1077 -1.87 27.06 -56.91
N THR A 1078 -2.35 28.12 -56.25
CA THR A 1078 -1.97 29.50 -56.59
C THR A 1078 -2.06 30.47 -55.41
N ALA A 1079 -0.98 31.27 -55.28
CA ALA A 1079 -0.75 32.52 -54.55
C ALA A 1079 -0.41 32.45 -53.04
#